data_AF-W9RH53-F1
#
_entry.id   AF-W9RH53-F1
#
_cell.length_a   1.000
_cell.length_b   1.000
_cell.length_c   1.000
_cell.angle_alpha   90.00
_cell.angle_beta   90.00
_cell.angle_gamma   90.00
#
_symmetry.space_group_name_H-M   'P 1'
#
loop_
_entity.id
_entity.type
_entity.pdbx_description
1 polymer ?
#
loop_
_entity_poly.entity_id
_entity_poly.type
_entity_poly.pdbx_seq_one_letter_code
_entity_poly.pdbx_strand_id
1 'polypeptide(L)'
;MALSSEKNGVCVENICGVVLPASETHAEEACEALRAGKVIAVPTDTLYGFACDACSLEAVNRIYKIKGRKHTSPLAICVGDVSEIKRFADTEHLPNGLLESLLPGPVTVVLKRGEASILEKSLNPGLESIGVRVPDYDFIRVIARGLGSALALTSANLSGQPSSVSIKDFENLWEHCAYVYDGGELPSGRAGSTVVNLTRLGKYKILRPGSAMVETVAILERHSLVEEAMGKVSAVKEMAAGTVPAAFSGLKSRDSGLGFAKSLDFVKVSDLKRVKFARTRVSVIRNSNPGSDIAELQSTSEGSPLLVPRQKYCESLHKTVRRKTRTVMVGNVALGSEHPIRIQTMTTSDTKDVAGTVEQVMRIADKGADIVRITVQGKKEADACFEIKNTLVQKNYNIPLVADIHFAPSVALRVAECFDKIRVNPGNFADRRAQFEKLEYTDEDYQKELEHIEQVFTPLVEKCKKYGRAMRIGTNHGSLSDRIMSYYGDSPRGMVESSFEFARICRKLDFHNFVFSMKASNPVVMVQAYRLLVAEMYVQGWDYPLHLGVTEAGEGEDGRMKSAIGIGTLLQDGLGDTIRVSLTEPPEEEIDPCRRLANLGTKVADLQQGVAPFEEKHRHYFDFQRRSGQLPIQKEGEEVDYRGVLHRDGSVLMSVSLDQLKTPELLYKSLAAKLAIGMPFKDLATVDSILLRELPPADDHDARLALKRLIDISMGVITPLSEQLTKPLPNAMVLVNLKELSTGAYKLLPEGTRLVVSLRGDESYEELEILKGIDATMILHDLPFGEDKTSRVHAARRLFEYLSDNALNFPVIHHISFPNGIHRDDLVIGAGSNAGALLVDGLGDGVLLEAPDKDFDFLRNTSFNLLQGCRMRNTKTEYVSCPSCGRTLFDLQEISAQIREKTLHLPGVSIAIMGCIVNGPGEMADADFGYVGGAPGKIDLYVGKTVVKRGIEMEHATDALIQLIKDHGRWVDPPTEE
;
A
#
# COMPACT_ATOMS: atom_id res chain seq x y z
N MET A 1 44.23 20.33 -61.32
CA MET A 1 44.03 20.70 -59.90
C MET A 1 43.58 19.44 -59.18
N ALA A 2 43.91 19.12 -57.94
CA ALA A 2 44.94 19.50 -56.96
C ALA A 2 44.48 18.78 -55.67
N LEU A 3 45.37 18.21 -54.86
CA LEU A 3 44.97 17.39 -53.71
C LEU A 3 44.59 18.24 -52.49
N SER A 4 43.68 17.74 -51.64
CA SER A 4 43.74 17.99 -50.18
C SER A 4 42.90 17.02 -49.35
N SER A 5 43.47 16.62 -48.20
CA SER A 5 42.84 16.08 -46.99
C SER A 5 41.93 14.84 -47.10
N GLU A 6 42.50 13.68 -46.77
CA GLU A 6 41.75 12.62 -46.10
C GLU A 6 41.38 13.06 -44.67
N LYS A 7 40.14 12.77 -44.26
CA LYS A 7 39.73 12.60 -42.86
C LYS A 7 38.71 11.47 -42.82
N ASN A 8 39.20 10.23 -42.85
CA ASN A 8 38.34 9.08 -42.61
C ASN A 8 37.82 9.16 -41.16
N GLY A 9 36.50 9.24 -41.01
CA GLY A 9 35.86 9.27 -39.70
C GLY A 9 36.03 7.93 -38.99
N VAL A 10 36.12 7.97 -37.66
CA VAL A 10 35.89 6.78 -36.85
C VAL A 10 34.41 6.44 -36.96
N CYS A 11 34.09 5.34 -37.64
CA CYS A 11 32.75 4.77 -37.59
C CYS A 11 32.46 4.32 -36.16
N VAL A 12 31.57 5.03 -35.47
CA VAL A 12 30.96 4.53 -34.23
C VAL A 12 29.74 3.72 -34.66
N GLU A 13 29.86 2.40 -34.63
CA GLU A 13 28.77 1.50 -34.97
C GLU A 13 27.70 1.53 -33.86
N ASN A 14 26.47 1.88 -34.23
CA ASN A 14 25.31 1.67 -33.37
C ASN A 14 24.98 0.17 -33.32
N ILE A 15 25.66 -0.56 -32.44
CA ILE A 15 25.38 -1.98 -32.19
C ILE A 15 24.13 -2.07 -31.31
N CYS A 16 22.99 -2.37 -31.93
CA CYS A 16 21.83 -2.89 -31.21
C CYS A 16 22.22 -4.25 -30.60
N GLY A 17 21.90 -4.48 -29.33
CA GLY A 17 22.26 -5.72 -28.63
C GLY A 17 21.72 -6.96 -29.37
N VAL A 18 22.61 -7.87 -29.77
CA VAL A 18 22.23 -9.03 -30.57
C VAL A 18 21.59 -10.08 -29.66
N VAL A 19 20.37 -10.47 -29.99
CA VAL A 19 19.63 -11.53 -29.29
C VAL A 19 20.04 -12.89 -29.86
N LEU A 20 20.46 -13.81 -28.98
CA LEU A 20 20.91 -15.17 -29.29
C LEU A 20 20.21 -16.16 -28.36
N PRO A 21 19.96 -17.42 -28.72
CA PRO A 21 19.41 -18.39 -27.77
C PRO A 21 20.47 -18.79 -26.73
N ALA A 22 20.05 -19.01 -25.48
CA ALA A 22 20.87 -19.37 -24.33
C ALA A 22 21.34 -20.83 -24.36
N SER A 23 22.00 -21.24 -25.45
CA SER A 23 22.52 -22.58 -25.72
C SER A 23 24.05 -22.62 -25.64
N GLU A 24 24.61 -23.76 -25.24
CA GLU A 24 26.07 -23.94 -25.08
C GLU A 24 26.89 -23.54 -26.31
N THR A 25 26.31 -23.62 -27.51
CA THR A 25 26.89 -23.16 -28.78
C THR A 25 27.36 -21.71 -28.77
N HIS A 26 26.73 -20.83 -27.99
CA HIS A 26 27.06 -19.41 -27.88
C HIS A 26 27.83 -19.07 -26.58
N ALA A 27 28.18 -20.08 -25.77
CA ALA A 27 28.85 -19.85 -24.50
C ALA A 27 30.28 -19.31 -24.65
N GLU A 28 30.99 -19.66 -25.73
CA GLU A 28 32.32 -19.11 -25.99
C GLU A 28 32.26 -17.64 -26.44
N GLU A 29 31.25 -17.26 -27.24
CA GLU A 29 30.99 -15.86 -27.63
C GLU A 29 30.67 -14.99 -26.38
N ALA A 30 29.92 -15.55 -25.42
CA ALA A 30 29.69 -14.93 -24.13
C ALA A 30 30.99 -14.77 -23.34
N CYS A 31 31.82 -15.82 -23.28
CA CYS A 31 33.15 -15.76 -22.65
C CYS A 31 34.06 -14.71 -23.31
N GLU A 32 34.10 -14.61 -24.64
CA GLU A 32 34.87 -13.58 -25.35
C GLU A 32 34.36 -12.16 -25.05
N ALA A 33 33.04 -11.94 -25.03
CA ALA A 33 32.45 -10.66 -24.63
C ALA A 33 32.84 -10.26 -23.20
N LEU A 34 32.83 -11.22 -22.27
CA LEU A 34 33.22 -11.03 -20.87
C LEU A 34 34.72 -10.76 -20.71
N ARG A 35 35.59 -11.51 -21.41
CA ARG A 35 37.05 -11.26 -21.47
C ARG A 35 37.38 -9.89 -22.08
N ALA A 36 36.53 -9.38 -22.98
CA ALA A 36 36.58 -8.01 -23.50
C ALA A 36 35.93 -6.95 -22.56
N GLY A 37 35.64 -7.32 -21.31
CA GLY A 37 35.08 -6.45 -20.28
C GLY A 37 33.65 -5.96 -20.55
N LYS A 38 32.95 -6.54 -21.53
CA LYS A 38 31.57 -6.17 -21.85
C LYS A 38 30.59 -6.78 -20.83
N VAL A 39 29.34 -6.32 -20.90
CA VAL A 39 28.22 -6.86 -20.12
C VAL A 39 27.33 -7.68 -21.06
N ILE A 40 26.82 -8.81 -20.57
CA ILE A 40 25.83 -9.65 -21.27
C ILE A 40 24.57 -9.78 -20.42
N ALA A 41 23.42 -9.99 -21.05
CA ALA A 41 22.20 -10.40 -20.36
C ALA A 41 22.01 -11.92 -20.51
N VAL A 42 21.75 -12.62 -19.41
CA VAL A 42 21.67 -14.09 -19.34
C VAL A 42 20.52 -14.56 -18.46
N PRO A 43 19.89 -15.71 -18.76
CA PRO A 43 18.92 -16.34 -17.86
C PRO A 43 19.61 -16.97 -16.64
N THR A 44 18.83 -17.18 -15.58
CA THR A 44 19.18 -18.04 -14.44
C THR A 44 17.95 -18.84 -14.01
N ASP A 45 18.11 -19.78 -13.08
CA ASP A 45 17.02 -20.55 -12.45
C ASP A 45 16.00 -19.71 -11.66
N THR A 46 16.16 -18.37 -11.57
CA THR A 46 15.11 -17.49 -11.02
C THR A 46 14.76 -16.28 -11.89
N LEU A 47 15.75 -15.58 -12.44
CA LEU A 47 15.55 -14.31 -13.16
C LEU A 47 16.60 -14.13 -14.26
N TYR A 48 16.29 -13.30 -15.24
CA TYR A 48 17.31 -12.73 -16.11
C TYR A 48 18.24 -11.81 -15.32
N GLY A 49 19.53 -11.84 -15.65
CA GLY A 49 20.56 -11.05 -15.00
C GLY A 49 21.56 -10.44 -15.99
N PHE A 50 22.07 -9.26 -15.65
CA PHE A 50 23.28 -8.73 -16.28
C PHE A 50 24.50 -9.36 -15.60
N ALA A 51 25.41 -9.88 -16.41
CA ALA A 51 26.64 -10.52 -15.99
C ALA A 51 27.87 -9.83 -16.62
N CYS A 52 28.93 -9.69 -15.82
CA CYS A 52 30.25 -9.26 -16.26
C CYS A 52 31.35 -10.01 -15.48
N ASP A 53 32.62 -9.94 -15.89
CA ASP A 53 33.72 -10.47 -15.07
C ASP A 53 33.81 -9.70 -13.73
N ALA A 54 33.78 -10.42 -12.60
CA ALA A 54 33.88 -9.85 -11.25
C ALA A 54 35.30 -9.40 -10.88
N CYS A 55 36.29 -9.77 -11.68
CA CYS A 55 37.70 -9.39 -11.52
C CYS A 55 38.10 -8.18 -12.39
N SER A 56 37.16 -7.60 -13.16
CA SER A 56 37.43 -6.46 -14.05
C SER A 56 36.80 -5.16 -13.55
N LEU A 57 37.64 -4.22 -13.11
CA LEU A 57 37.24 -2.87 -12.69
C LEU A 57 36.40 -2.13 -13.73
N GLU A 58 36.70 -2.27 -15.02
CA GLU A 58 35.91 -1.62 -16.06
C GLU A 58 34.53 -2.28 -16.19
N ALA A 59 34.46 -3.61 -16.19
CA ALA A 59 33.23 -4.36 -16.36
C ALA A 59 32.26 -4.17 -15.17
N VAL A 60 32.78 -4.22 -13.95
CA VAL A 60 32.01 -3.96 -12.71
C VAL A 60 31.44 -2.53 -12.72
N ASN A 61 32.23 -1.53 -13.11
CA ASN A 61 31.75 -0.15 -13.24
C ASN A 61 30.71 0.02 -14.35
N ARG A 62 30.81 -0.72 -15.46
CA ARG A 62 29.78 -0.76 -16.51
C ARG A 62 28.45 -1.27 -15.95
N ILE A 63 28.42 -2.37 -15.17
CA ILE A 63 27.17 -2.85 -14.53
C ILE A 63 26.57 -1.82 -13.57
N TYR A 64 27.38 -1.15 -12.72
CA TYR A 64 26.85 -0.10 -11.83
C TYR A 64 26.20 1.05 -12.60
N LYS A 65 26.82 1.48 -13.72
CA LYS A 65 26.29 2.52 -14.61
C LYS A 65 24.96 2.11 -15.26
N ILE A 66 24.91 0.90 -15.83
CA ILE A 66 23.70 0.33 -16.48
C ILE A 66 22.50 0.28 -15.53
N LYS A 67 22.73 -0.04 -14.26
CA LYS A 67 21.67 -0.13 -13.24
C LYS A 67 21.22 1.24 -12.69
N GLY A 68 21.85 2.35 -13.09
CA GLY A 68 21.57 3.69 -12.57
C GLY A 68 21.88 3.84 -11.07
N ARG A 69 22.81 3.04 -10.53
CA ARG A 69 23.01 2.88 -9.08
C ARG A 69 24.13 3.76 -8.53
N LYS A 70 23.98 4.18 -7.26
CA LYS A 70 25.13 4.51 -6.40
C LYS A 70 25.90 3.22 -6.11
N HIS A 71 27.23 3.31 -6.00
CA HIS A 71 28.11 2.14 -5.78
C HIS A 71 27.89 1.37 -4.45
N THR A 72 26.96 1.80 -3.61
CA THR A 72 26.66 1.18 -2.29
C THR A 72 25.69 -0.01 -2.33
N SER A 73 25.03 -0.28 -3.46
CA SER A 73 24.15 -1.45 -3.60
C SER A 73 24.98 -2.72 -3.91
N PRO A 74 24.96 -3.77 -3.07
CA PRO A 74 25.75 -4.96 -3.30
C PRO A 74 25.30 -5.74 -4.55
N LEU A 75 26.27 -6.23 -5.30
CA LEU A 75 26.14 -7.24 -6.35
C LEU A 75 26.47 -8.62 -5.76
N ALA A 76 25.87 -9.67 -6.32
CA ALA A 76 26.28 -11.05 -6.05
C ALA A 76 27.34 -11.48 -7.07
N ILE A 77 28.03 -12.59 -6.80
CA ILE A 77 28.80 -13.32 -7.80
C ILE A 77 28.14 -14.66 -8.14
N CYS A 78 28.30 -15.07 -9.39
CA CYS A 78 28.00 -16.40 -9.90
C CYS A 78 29.31 -17.15 -10.19
N VAL A 79 29.40 -18.41 -9.77
CA VAL A 79 30.52 -19.32 -10.08
C VAL A 79 29.98 -20.60 -10.71
N GLY A 80 30.82 -21.36 -11.42
CA GLY A 80 30.37 -22.50 -12.22
C GLY A 80 29.90 -23.69 -11.38
N ASP A 81 30.61 -23.93 -10.27
CA ASP A 81 30.38 -25.06 -9.36
C ASP A 81 30.66 -24.69 -7.90
N VAL A 82 30.00 -25.40 -6.97
CA VAL A 82 30.07 -25.15 -5.51
C VAL A 82 31.50 -25.25 -4.96
N SER A 83 32.32 -26.13 -5.55
CA SER A 83 33.73 -26.31 -5.20
C SER A 83 34.61 -25.07 -5.44
N GLU A 84 34.13 -24.10 -6.22
CA GLU A 84 34.83 -22.84 -6.50
C GLU A 84 34.59 -21.74 -5.46
N ILE A 85 33.54 -21.83 -4.63
CA ILE A 85 33.13 -20.76 -3.72
C ILE A 85 34.28 -20.32 -2.80
N LYS A 86 35.06 -21.30 -2.32
CA LYS A 86 36.28 -21.11 -1.50
C LYS A 86 37.42 -20.34 -2.18
N ARG A 87 37.38 -20.12 -3.50
CA ARG A 87 38.32 -19.23 -4.22
C ARG A 87 38.05 -17.75 -3.93
N PHE A 88 36.82 -17.42 -3.51
CA PHE A 88 36.33 -16.05 -3.45
C PHE A 88 35.79 -15.64 -2.07
N ALA A 89 35.31 -16.61 -1.29
CA ALA A 89 34.67 -16.43 0.01
C ALA A 89 35.17 -17.43 1.05
N ASP A 90 35.08 -17.07 2.33
CA ASP A 90 35.32 -17.95 3.47
C ASP A 90 34.17 -18.97 3.62
N THR A 91 34.52 -20.24 3.76
CA THR A 91 33.61 -21.37 3.94
C THR A 91 34.01 -22.29 5.09
N GLU A 92 35.10 -22.02 5.83
CA GLU A 92 35.66 -22.98 6.80
C GLU A 92 34.78 -23.16 8.04
N HIS A 93 33.93 -22.19 8.35
CA HIS A 93 32.98 -22.21 9.47
C HIS A 93 31.62 -22.84 9.13
N LEU A 94 31.44 -23.37 7.92
CA LEU A 94 30.18 -23.98 7.47
C LEU A 94 30.17 -25.51 7.72
N PRO A 95 29.03 -26.12 8.08
CA PRO A 95 28.91 -27.58 8.12
C PRO A 95 29.15 -28.22 6.76
N ASN A 96 29.89 -29.33 6.74
CA ASN A 96 30.12 -30.16 5.56
C ASN A 96 28.79 -30.54 4.88
N GLY A 97 28.69 -30.38 3.56
CA GLY A 97 27.50 -30.70 2.79
C GLY A 97 26.43 -29.61 2.74
N LEU A 98 26.56 -28.51 3.51
CA LEU A 98 25.57 -27.44 3.53
C LEU A 98 25.48 -26.71 2.17
N LEU A 99 26.63 -26.36 1.58
CA LEU A 99 26.65 -25.63 0.32
C LEU A 99 26.13 -26.51 -0.82
N GLU A 100 26.53 -27.79 -0.84
CA GLU A 100 26.06 -28.82 -1.77
C GLU A 100 24.57 -29.16 -1.60
N SER A 101 23.98 -28.84 -0.44
CA SER A 101 22.54 -28.98 -0.19
C SER A 101 21.73 -27.73 -0.58
N LEU A 102 22.38 -26.57 -0.71
CA LEU A 102 21.75 -25.28 -1.06
C LEU A 102 21.98 -24.87 -2.52
N LEU A 103 23.00 -25.42 -3.17
CA LEU A 103 23.50 -25.02 -4.49
C LEU A 103 23.97 -26.25 -5.30
N PRO A 104 23.78 -26.30 -6.64
CA PRO A 104 23.12 -25.29 -7.48
C PRO A 104 21.66 -25.04 -7.12
N GLY A 105 21.17 -23.82 -7.34
CA GLY A 105 19.76 -23.51 -7.09
C GLY A 105 19.38 -22.05 -6.84
N PRO A 106 18.10 -21.81 -6.49
CA PRO A 106 17.48 -20.49 -6.28
C PRO A 106 17.89 -19.81 -4.96
N VAL A 107 19.12 -20.04 -4.50
CA VAL A 107 19.66 -19.50 -3.24
C VAL A 107 20.83 -18.57 -3.54
N THR A 108 21.09 -17.61 -2.67
CA THR A 108 22.28 -16.75 -2.71
C THR A 108 22.85 -16.65 -1.30
N VAL A 109 24.00 -17.28 -1.08
CA VAL A 109 24.64 -17.37 0.23
C VAL A 109 25.57 -16.18 0.43
N VAL A 110 25.34 -15.38 1.46
CA VAL A 110 26.21 -14.26 1.83
C VAL A 110 27.24 -14.74 2.84
N LEU A 111 28.50 -14.73 2.39
CA LEU A 111 29.68 -15.21 3.10
C LEU A 111 30.68 -14.06 3.27
N LYS A 112 31.72 -14.24 4.11
CA LYS A 112 32.81 -13.27 4.16
C LYS A 112 33.64 -13.38 2.89
N ARG A 113 34.16 -12.27 2.37
CA ARG A 113 35.13 -12.29 1.26
C ARG A 113 36.44 -12.91 1.77
N GLY A 114 37.01 -13.88 1.05
CA GLY A 114 38.27 -14.51 1.45
C GLY A 114 39.45 -13.54 1.30
N GLU A 115 40.45 -13.60 2.18
CA GLU A 115 41.60 -12.67 2.16
C GLU A 115 42.43 -12.78 0.87
N ALA A 116 42.51 -13.98 0.28
CA ALA A 116 43.18 -14.25 -1.00
C ALA A 116 42.25 -14.13 -2.23
N SER A 117 41.05 -13.56 -2.06
CA SER A 117 40.03 -13.45 -3.12
C SER A 117 40.49 -12.51 -4.24
N ILE A 118 40.45 -13.00 -5.48
CA ILE A 118 40.85 -12.24 -6.69
C ILE A 118 39.78 -11.26 -7.19
N LEU A 119 38.64 -11.13 -6.49
CA LEU A 119 37.57 -10.20 -6.84
C LEU A 119 38.06 -8.75 -6.81
N GLU A 120 37.56 -7.95 -7.75
CA GLU A 120 37.88 -6.52 -7.81
C GLU A 120 37.43 -5.80 -6.53
N LYS A 121 38.26 -4.87 -6.01
CA LYS A 121 38.01 -4.15 -4.76
C LYS A 121 36.86 -3.14 -4.88
N SER A 122 36.54 -2.67 -6.07
CA SER A 122 35.34 -1.86 -6.34
C SER A 122 34.03 -2.67 -6.41
N LEU A 123 34.09 -4.00 -6.39
CA LEU A 123 32.91 -4.85 -6.22
C LEU A 123 32.49 -4.82 -4.75
N ASN A 124 31.34 -4.25 -4.45
CA ASN A 124 30.79 -4.07 -3.09
C ASN A 124 31.73 -3.26 -2.16
N PRO A 125 32.03 -1.99 -2.49
CA PRO A 125 32.98 -1.19 -1.71
C PRO A 125 32.44 -0.95 -0.29
N GLY A 126 33.31 -1.14 0.71
CA GLY A 126 32.96 -1.01 2.13
C GLY A 126 32.30 -2.24 2.76
N LEU A 127 32.09 -3.34 2.02
CA LEU A 127 31.51 -4.58 2.55
C LEU A 127 32.55 -5.70 2.62
N GLU A 128 32.74 -6.26 3.81
CA GLU A 128 33.57 -7.46 4.05
C GLU A 128 32.90 -8.77 3.60
N SER A 129 31.67 -8.69 3.08
CA SER A 129 30.87 -9.84 2.67
C SER A 129 30.54 -9.83 1.17
N ILE A 130 30.33 -11.03 0.63
CA ILE A 130 29.98 -11.26 -0.77
C ILE A 130 28.83 -12.27 -0.84
N GLY A 131 27.80 -11.94 -1.63
CA GLY A 131 26.75 -12.90 -1.99
C GLY A 131 27.25 -13.79 -3.12
N VAL A 132 27.16 -15.11 -2.93
CA VAL A 132 27.62 -16.12 -3.90
C VAL A 132 26.43 -16.99 -4.32
N ARG A 133 26.38 -17.33 -5.61
CA ARG A 133 25.37 -18.21 -6.20
C ARG A 133 26.04 -19.20 -7.17
N VAL A 134 25.48 -20.40 -7.24
CA VAL A 134 25.63 -21.31 -8.38
C VAL A 134 24.23 -21.50 -8.93
N PRO A 135 23.85 -20.83 -10.04
CA PRO A 135 22.53 -20.96 -10.63
C PRO A 135 22.29 -22.40 -11.11
N ASP A 136 21.08 -22.93 -10.94
CA ASP A 136 20.70 -24.23 -11.53
C ASP A 136 20.23 -24.04 -12.98
N TYR A 137 21.10 -23.45 -13.80
CA TYR A 137 20.88 -23.17 -15.21
C TYR A 137 22.21 -23.32 -15.94
N ASP A 138 22.36 -24.34 -16.77
CA ASP A 138 23.70 -24.76 -17.22
C ASP A 138 24.42 -23.73 -18.09
N PHE A 139 23.71 -22.94 -18.91
CA PHE A 139 24.34 -21.92 -19.77
C PHE A 139 25.22 -20.93 -18.99
N ILE A 140 24.71 -20.33 -17.90
CA ILE A 140 25.51 -19.39 -17.09
C ILE A 140 26.62 -20.10 -16.29
N ARG A 141 26.45 -21.38 -15.93
CA ARG A 141 27.51 -22.19 -15.30
C ARG A 141 28.64 -22.49 -16.29
N VAL A 142 28.31 -22.85 -17.54
CA VAL A 142 29.27 -23.10 -18.62
C VAL A 142 30.07 -21.83 -18.92
N ILE A 143 29.42 -20.67 -18.97
CA ILE A 143 30.11 -19.37 -19.12
C ILE A 143 31.06 -19.09 -17.94
N ALA A 144 30.63 -19.29 -16.70
CA ALA A 144 31.50 -19.10 -15.53
C ALA A 144 32.73 -20.03 -15.56
N ARG A 145 32.54 -21.31 -15.91
CA ARG A 145 33.64 -22.27 -16.12
C ARG A 145 34.58 -21.84 -17.26
N GLY A 146 34.04 -21.42 -18.41
CA GLY A 146 34.81 -21.01 -19.59
C GLY A 146 35.55 -19.67 -19.45
N LEU A 147 35.13 -18.82 -18.50
CA LEU A 147 35.86 -17.64 -18.08
C LEU A 147 36.96 -17.97 -17.04
N GLY A 148 36.78 -19.02 -16.24
CA GLY A 148 37.69 -19.39 -15.13
C GLY A 148 37.66 -18.41 -13.94
N SER A 149 36.76 -17.44 -13.97
CA SER A 149 36.57 -16.34 -13.02
C SER A 149 35.15 -16.37 -12.45
N ALA A 150 34.88 -15.52 -11.46
CA ALA A 150 33.51 -15.28 -10.99
C ALA A 150 32.82 -14.24 -11.89
N LEU A 151 31.51 -14.39 -12.13
CA LEU A 151 30.69 -13.40 -12.82
C LEU A 151 29.99 -12.48 -11.81
N ALA A 152 30.18 -11.17 -11.88
CA ALA A 152 29.37 -10.23 -11.10
C ALA A 152 27.96 -10.18 -11.69
N LEU A 153 26.95 -10.50 -10.88
CA LEU A 153 25.59 -10.79 -11.32
C LEU A 153 24.57 -9.91 -10.59
N THR A 154 23.63 -9.33 -11.34
CA THR A 154 22.45 -8.65 -10.80
C THR A 154 21.26 -8.79 -11.75
N SER A 155 20.03 -8.64 -11.27
CA SER A 155 18.82 -8.78 -12.09
C SER A 155 18.83 -7.83 -13.30
N ALA A 156 18.33 -8.28 -14.45
CA ALA A 156 18.30 -7.52 -15.70
C ALA A 156 17.14 -6.51 -15.74
N ASN A 157 17.08 -5.60 -14.77
CA ASN A 157 16.02 -4.59 -14.64
C ASN A 157 16.59 -3.26 -14.12
N LEU A 158 15.86 -2.14 -14.29
CA LEU A 158 16.20 -0.89 -13.60
C LEU A 158 15.90 -1.01 -12.09
N SER A 159 16.55 -0.19 -11.26
CA SER A 159 16.36 -0.24 -9.81
C SER A 159 14.95 0.22 -9.44
N GLY A 160 14.21 -0.60 -8.68
CA GLY A 160 12.81 -0.36 -8.30
C GLY A 160 11.76 -0.85 -9.32
N GLN A 161 12.18 -1.28 -10.51
CA GLN A 161 11.27 -1.91 -11.48
C GLN A 161 11.05 -3.42 -11.17
N PRO A 162 10.00 -4.05 -11.70
CA PRO A 162 9.76 -5.49 -11.55
C PRO A 162 10.96 -6.36 -11.95
N SER A 163 11.05 -7.55 -11.35
CA SER A 163 12.09 -8.54 -11.71
C SER A 163 11.82 -9.16 -13.08
N SER A 164 12.87 -9.35 -13.88
CA SER A 164 12.78 -9.83 -15.27
C SER A 164 12.75 -11.36 -15.37
N VAL A 165 11.71 -11.90 -16.01
CA VAL A 165 11.48 -13.34 -16.26
C VAL A 165 11.41 -13.68 -17.76
N SER A 166 11.40 -12.69 -18.65
CA SER A 166 11.60 -12.82 -20.11
C SER A 166 12.54 -11.72 -20.62
N ILE A 167 13.21 -11.92 -21.76
CA ILE A 167 14.02 -10.87 -22.41
C ILE A 167 13.25 -9.57 -22.67
N LYS A 168 11.93 -9.68 -22.86
CA LYS A 168 11.00 -8.55 -23.11
C LYS A 168 10.81 -7.63 -21.91
N ASP A 169 11.11 -8.09 -20.69
CA ASP A 169 11.01 -7.26 -19.47
C ASP A 169 12.06 -6.13 -19.43
N PHE A 170 13.07 -6.17 -20.31
CA PHE A 170 14.20 -5.25 -20.31
C PHE A 170 14.73 -4.90 -21.71
N GLU A 171 13.87 -4.93 -22.73
CA GLU A 171 14.17 -4.54 -24.11
C GLU A 171 14.81 -3.14 -24.19
N ASN A 172 14.37 -2.22 -23.33
CA ASN A 172 14.90 -0.87 -23.17
C ASN A 172 16.34 -0.80 -22.59
N LEU A 173 16.98 -1.92 -22.27
CA LEU A 173 18.35 -2.04 -21.75
C LEU A 173 19.26 -2.88 -22.66
N TRP A 174 18.75 -3.41 -23.78
CA TRP A 174 19.54 -4.26 -24.68
C TRP A 174 20.71 -3.50 -25.34
N GLU A 175 20.58 -2.20 -25.59
CA GLU A 175 21.67 -1.34 -26.12
C GLU A 175 22.88 -1.22 -25.18
N HIS A 176 22.76 -1.67 -23.92
CA HIS A 176 23.85 -1.69 -22.96
C HIS A 176 24.56 -3.06 -22.87
N CYS A 177 24.06 -4.08 -23.58
CA CYS A 177 24.60 -5.43 -23.58
C CYS A 177 25.30 -5.74 -24.90
N ALA A 178 26.39 -6.51 -24.84
CA ALA A 178 27.02 -7.05 -26.04
C ALA A 178 26.11 -8.08 -26.74
N TYR A 179 25.53 -8.96 -25.90
CA TYR A 179 24.62 -10.02 -26.30
C TYR A 179 23.51 -10.16 -25.25
N VAL A 180 22.32 -10.51 -25.72
CA VAL A 180 21.15 -10.85 -24.89
C VAL A 180 20.79 -12.30 -25.17
N TYR A 181 21.05 -13.17 -24.21
CA TYR A 181 20.79 -14.59 -24.36
C TYR A 181 19.38 -14.95 -23.92
N ASP A 182 18.54 -15.41 -24.84
CA ASP A 182 17.15 -15.77 -24.59
C ASP A 182 17.03 -17.25 -24.17
N GLY A 183 16.53 -17.46 -22.95
CA GLY A 183 16.19 -18.75 -22.38
C GLY A 183 14.67 -19.00 -22.31
N GLY A 184 13.85 -18.15 -22.96
CA GLY A 184 12.39 -18.18 -22.87
C GLY A 184 11.84 -17.44 -21.64
N GLU A 185 10.66 -17.84 -21.19
CA GLU A 185 10.04 -17.34 -19.96
C GLU A 185 10.40 -18.25 -18.77
N LEU A 186 10.93 -17.66 -17.69
CA LEU A 186 11.49 -18.39 -16.56
C LEU A 186 10.39 -18.83 -15.56
N PRO A 187 10.33 -20.12 -15.18
CA PRO A 187 9.17 -20.71 -14.48
C PRO A 187 9.04 -20.31 -13.00
N SER A 188 10.10 -19.76 -12.41
CA SER A 188 10.26 -19.51 -10.97
C SER A 188 9.70 -18.18 -10.48
N GLY A 189 9.10 -17.40 -11.38
CA GLY A 189 8.38 -16.16 -11.06
C GLY A 189 9.27 -15.00 -10.61
N ARG A 190 8.66 -13.84 -10.36
CA ARG A 190 9.38 -12.57 -10.14
C ARG A 190 10.01 -12.41 -8.74
N ALA A 191 9.92 -13.43 -7.86
CA ALA A 191 10.44 -13.39 -6.49
C ALA A 191 11.98 -13.39 -6.43
N GLY A 192 12.66 -14.02 -7.39
CA GLY A 192 14.12 -14.14 -7.39
C GLY A 192 14.67 -15.10 -6.32
N SER A 193 15.99 -15.16 -6.21
CA SER A 193 16.67 -16.06 -5.26
C SER A 193 16.45 -15.69 -3.79
N THR A 194 16.34 -16.70 -2.92
CA THR A 194 16.39 -16.51 -1.46
C THR A 194 17.79 -16.06 -1.05
N VAL A 195 17.93 -14.94 -0.36
CA VAL A 195 19.24 -14.44 0.10
C VAL A 195 19.41 -14.78 1.58
N VAL A 196 20.37 -15.64 1.90
CA VAL A 196 20.68 -16.06 3.28
C VAL A 196 22.08 -15.62 3.68
N ASN A 197 22.21 -15.00 4.85
CA ASN A 197 23.48 -14.67 5.46
C ASN A 197 23.98 -15.84 6.30
N LEU A 198 25.19 -16.31 5.99
CA LEU A 198 25.89 -17.40 6.66
C LEU A 198 27.26 -16.95 7.19
N THR A 199 27.48 -15.65 7.44
CA THR A 199 28.79 -15.10 7.90
C THR A 199 29.14 -15.41 9.36
N ARG A 200 28.26 -16.10 10.10
CA ARG A 200 28.40 -16.42 11.53
C ARG A 200 28.31 -17.93 11.75
N LEU A 201 29.30 -18.48 12.47
CA LEU A 201 29.38 -19.91 12.82
C LEU A 201 28.07 -20.39 13.48
N GLY A 202 27.51 -21.48 12.95
CA GLY A 202 26.31 -22.14 13.50
C GLY A 202 25.01 -21.34 13.38
N LYS A 203 25.00 -20.22 12.63
CA LYS A 203 23.82 -19.36 12.48
C LYS A 203 23.51 -19.00 11.04
N TYR A 204 22.23 -18.76 10.77
CA TYR A 204 21.78 -18.16 9.52
C TYR A 204 20.89 -16.94 9.77
N LYS A 205 20.69 -16.10 8.75
CA LYS A 205 19.63 -15.08 8.73
C LYS A 205 19.13 -14.89 7.32
N ILE A 206 17.81 -15.01 7.08
CA ILE A 206 17.24 -14.64 5.79
C ILE A 206 17.32 -13.10 5.64
N LEU A 207 18.04 -12.63 4.62
CA LEU A 207 18.14 -11.20 4.28
C LEU A 207 17.07 -10.76 3.28
N ARG A 208 16.66 -11.68 2.40
CA ARG A 208 15.55 -11.49 1.45
C ARG A 208 14.85 -12.83 1.22
N PRO A 209 13.53 -12.94 1.42
CA PRO A 209 12.78 -14.10 0.97
C PRO A 209 12.86 -14.20 -0.57
N GLY A 210 12.76 -15.42 -1.09
CA GLY A 210 12.78 -15.69 -2.53
C GLY A 210 12.04 -16.99 -2.83
N SER A 211 12.14 -17.46 -4.08
CA SER A 211 11.34 -18.56 -4.61
C SER A 211 11.55 -19.93 -3.94
N ALA A 212 12.53 -20.06 -3.03
CA ALA A 212 12.81 -21.29 -2.29
C ALA A 212 13.11 -21.03 -0.79
N MET A 213 12.40 -20.08 -0.17
CA MET A 213 12.65 -19.73 1.25
C MET A 213 12.41 -20.92 2.19
N VAL A 214 11.33 -21.68 1.97
CA VAL A 214 10.90 -22.77 2.86
C VAL A 214 11.89 -23.93 2.82
N GLU A 215 12.33 -24.30 1.62
CA GLU A 215 13.35 -25.32 1.38
C GLU A 215 14.68 -24.88 1.97
N THR A 216 15.09 -23.62 1.75
CA THR A 216 16.33 -23.04 2.30
C THR A 216 16.36 -23.17 3.83
N VAL A 217 15.30 -22.76 4.52
CA VAL A 217 15.16 -22.89 5.98
C VAL A 217 15.24 -24.37 6.40
N ALA A 218 14.47 -25.25 5.76
CA ALA A 218 14.47 -26.68 6.06
C ALA A 218 15.82 -27.37 5.76
N ILE A 219 16.66 -26.83 4.88
CA ILE A 219 18.04 -27.29 4.64
C ILE A 219 18.97 -26.81 5.77
N LEU A 220 18.86 -25.55 6.18
CA LEU A 220 19.70 -24.94 7.22
C LEU A 220 19.47 -25.58 8.60
N GLU A 221 18.20 -25.81 8.96
CA GLU A 221 17.83 -26.48 10.21
C GLU A 221 18.29 -27.93 10.25
N ARG A 222 18.22 -28.67 9.12
CA ARG A 222 18.79 -30.03 9.00
C ARG A 222 20.31 -30.07 9.20
N HIS A 223 21.02 -28.98 8.89
CA HIS A 223 22.45 -28.82 9.17
C HIS A 223 22.74 -28.24 10.57
N SER A 224 21.72 -28.13 11.43
CA SER A 224 21.82 -27.61 12.80
C SER A 224 22.24 -26.13 12.90
N LEU A 225 21.99 -25.32 11.86
CA LEU A 225 22.11 -23.87 11.98
C LEU A 225 20.85 -23.28 12.63
N VAL A 226 21.03 -22.35 13.55
CA VAL A 226 19.94 -21.65 14.24
C VAL A 226 19.72 -20.28 13.59
N GLU A 227 18.47 -19.83 13.42
CA GLU A 227 18.24 -18.46 12.93
C GLU A 227 18.77 -17.44 13.96
N GLU A 228 19.45 -16.40 13.47
CA GLU A 228 19.91 -15.30 14.30
C GLU A 228 18.75 -14.39 14.72
N ALA A 229 18.11 -14.75 15.83
CA ALA A 229 17.14 -13.92 16.53
C ALA A 229 17.63 -12.47 16.67
N MET A 230 16.76 -11.51 16.35
CA MET A 230 17.08 -10.08 16.47
C MET A 230 17.51 -9.73 17.89
N GLY A 231 18.71 -9.20 18.02
CA GLY A 231 19.37 -8.96 19.30
C GLY A 231 18.74 -7.84 20.12
N LYS A 232 17.73 -8.15 20.92
CA LYS A 232 17.52 -7.45 22.19
C LYS A 232 18.74 -7.75 23.07
N VAL A 233 19.50 -6.72 23.45
CA VAL A 233 20.61 -6.88 24.39
C VAL A 233 20.04 -7.10 25.80
N SER A 234 19.90 -8.36 26.20
CA SER A 234 19.61 -8.76 27.58
C SER A 234 20.84 -9.41 28.23
N ALA A 235 21.22 -8.95 29.42
CA ALA A 235 22.47 -9.36 30.06
C ALA A 235 22.41 -10.80 30.62
N VAL A 236 23.29 -11.65 30.08
CA VAL A 236 23.87 -12.90 30.61
C VAL A 236 23.23 -13.50 31.89
N LYS A 237 22.66 -14.71 31.76
CA LYS A 237 22.93 -15.82 32.70
C LYS A 237 22.53 -17.22 32.22
N GLU A 238 23.49 -18.13 32.31
CA GLU A 238 23.32 -19.58 32.26
C GLU A 238 22.87 -20.12 33.66
N MET A 239 22.49 -21.38 33.90
CA MET A 239 22.57 -22.62 33.11
C MET A 239 21.57 -23.71 33.64
N ALA A 240 21.28 -24.72 32.80
CA ALA A 240 20.95 -26.13 33.13
C ALA A 240 19.67 -26.57 33.91
N ALA A 241 18.69 -27.09 33.14
CA ALA A 241 18.09 -28.45 33.16
C ALA A 241 17.57 -29.17 34.44
N GLY A 242 16.45 -29.93 34.32
CA GLY A 242 16.17 -31.11 35.19
C GLY A 242 14.71 -31.56 35.48
N THR A 243 13.99 -32.16 34.51
CA THR A 243 12.98 -33.27 34.62
C THR A 243 11.80 -33.30 35.64
N VAL A 244 10.82 -34.21 35.42
CA VAL A 244 9.39 -34.18 35.87
C VAL A 244 8.92 -35.63 36.16
N PRO A 245 8.17 -36.01 37.26
CA PRO A 245 6.67 -35.97 37.28
C PRO A 245 5.90 -36.00 38.65
N ALA A 246 4.55 -35.90 38.56
CA ALA A 246 3.46 -36.52 39.39
C ALA A 246 3.32 -36.25 40.93
N ALA A 247 2.16 -36.43 41.63
CA ALA A 247 0.70 -36.33 41.32
C ALA A 247 -0.21 -36.43 42.61
N PHE A 248 -1.49 -35.96 42.56
CA PHE A 248 -2.64 -36.16 43.53
C PHE A 248 -2.54 -35.56 44.97
N SER A 249 -3.60 -35.38 45.82
CA SER A 249 -4.94 -36.06 45.98
C SER A 249 -6.21 -35.16 46.12
N GLY A 250 -7.00 -35.10 47.23
CA GLY A 250 -8.40 -34.52 47.35
C GLY A 250 -8.76 -33.47 48.47
N LEU A 251 -9.52 -32.41 48.13
CA LEU A 251 -9.87 -31.10 48.79
C LEU A 251 -10.19 -30.96 50.33
N LYS A 252 -10.32 -29.69 50.83
CA LYS A 252 -11.41 -29.23 51.75
C LYS A 252 -11.57 -27.69 51.92
N SER A 253 -12.78 -27.26 52.31
CA SER A 253 -13.25 -25.86 52.57
C SER A 253 -13.18 -25.49 54.07
N ARG A 254 -13.54 -24.31 54.62
CA ARG A 254 -14.58 -23.27 54.35
C ARG A 254 -14.24 -22.00 55.23
N ASP A 255 -14.92 -20.84 55.34
CA ASP A 255 -16.16 -20.26 54.77
C ASP A 255 -16.19 -18.69 54.83
N SER A 256 -17.15 -18.06 54.13
CA SER A 256 -17.91 -16.80 54.38
C SER A 256 -17.33 -15.53 55.05
N GLY A 257 -17.64 -14.34 54.48
CA GLY A 257 -17.63 -13.03 55.17
C GLY A 257 -17.58 -11.80 54.24
N LEU A 258 -18.51 -10.84 54.37
CA LEU A 258 -18.49 -9.53 53.68
C LEU A 258 -17.89 -8.43 54.59
N GLY A 259 -17.34 -7.33 54.03
CA GLY A 259 -17.18 -6.10 54.83
C GLY A 259 -16.20 -5.02 54.35
N PHE A 260 -16.66 -4.13 53.47
CA PHE A 260 -16.33 -2.69 53.30
C PHE A 260 -15.18 -1.97 54.07
N ALA A 261 -14.58 -1.01 53.34
CA ALA A 261 -14.20 0.37 53.74
C ALA A 261 -12.75 0.75 54.18
N LYS A 262 -12.09 1.47 53.25
CA LYS A 262 -11.42 2.79 53.36
C LYS A 262 -10.19 3.07 54.28
N SER A 263 -9.38 3.99 53.71
CA SER A 263 -8.43 4.96 54.29
C SER A 263 -7.05 4.52 54.82
N LEU A 264 -6.01 5.14 54.23
CA LEU A 264 -4.82 5.82 54.80
C LEU A 264 -4.27 5.32 56.17
N ASP A 265 -2.95 5.17 56.33
CA ASP A 265 -2.07 6.37 56.35
C ASP A 265 -0.59 6.18 55.94
N PHE A 266 0.15 7.30 55.87
CA PHE A 266 1.57 7.40 55.50
C PHE A 266 2.55 7.16 56.67
N VAL A 267 3.61 6.38 56.45
CA VAL A 267 4.89 6.48 57.20
C VAL A 267 6.07 6.38 56.21
N LYS A 268 7.21 6.99 56.56
CA LYS A 268 8.41 7.18 55.70
C LYS A 268 9.69 6.95 56.54
N VAL A 269 10.87 6.94 55.87
CA VAL A 269 12.24 7.08 56.45
C VAL A 269 13.08 5.78 56.68
N SER A 270 13.88 5.46 55.64
CA SER A 270 15.33 5.14 55.61
C SER A 270 15.99 3.86 56.20
N ASP A 271 16.81 3.24 55.32
CA ASP A 271 18.24 2.87 55.49
C ASP A 271 18.77 1.55 56.12
N LEU A 272 19.19 0.66 55.20
CA LEU A 272 20.55 0.09 55.06
C LEU A 272 21.19 -0.75 56.21
N LYS A 273 21.23 -2.09 56.04
CA LYS A 273 22.46 -2.84 55.62
C LYS A 273 22.26 -4.37 55.39
N ARG A 274 23.27 -4.97 54.72
CA ARG A 274 23.43 -6.39 54.29
C ARG A 274 23.39 -7.39 55.48
N VAL A 275 23.09 -8.69 55.32
CA VAL A 275 23.99 -9.79 54.84
C VAL A 275 23.18 -11.07 54.42
N LYS A 276 23.87 -12.11 53.90
CA LYS A 276 23.38 -13.24 53.08
C LYS A 276 22.73 -14.45 53.82
N PHE A 277 21.73 -15.04 53.15
CA PHE A 277 21.41 -16.49 52.98
C PHE A 277 21.60 -17.53 54.10
N ALA A 278 20.50 -18.23 54.40
CA ALA A 278 20.45 -19.68 54.65
C ALA A 278 19.15 -20.28 54.07
N ARG A 279 19.08 -21.60 53.82
CA ARG A 279 17.91 -22.31 53.25
C ARG A 279 17.28 -23.28 54.26
N THR A 280 15.95 -23.31 54.37
CA THR A 280 15.21 -24.49 54.86
C THR A 280 13.87 -24.62 54.10
N ARG A 281 13.47 -25.85 53.75
CA ARG A 281 12.18 -26.20 53.12
C ARG A 281 11.19 -26.70 54.18
N VAL A 282 9.89 -26.43 54.00
CA VAL A 282 8.79 -27.37 54.30
C VAL A 282 7.77 -27.29 53.14
N SER A 283 6.98 -28.34 52.92
CA SER A 283 6.21 -28.61 51.69
C SER A 283 4.73 -28.18 51.72
N VAL A 284 4.15 -28.04 50.53
CA VAL A 284 2.71 -27.85 50.29
C VAL A 284 1.98 -29.21 50.31
N ILE A 285 0.74 -29.24 50.81
CA ILE A 285 -0.24 -30.29 50.48
C ILE A 285 -1.24 -29.68 49.49
N ARG A 286 -1.34 -30.25 48.28
CA ARG A 286 -2.28 -29.82 47.23
C ARG A 286 -3.23 -30.96 46.91
N ASN A 287 -4.53 -30.69 46.89
CA ASN A 287 -5.58 -31.70 46.92
C ASN A 287 -6.82 -31.15 46.14
N SER A 288 -7.56 -31.99 45.39
CA SER A 288 -8.20 -31.63 44.10
C SER A 288 -9.71 -31.94 43.90
N ASN A 289 -10.28 -31.31 42.85
CA ASN A 289 -11.35 -31.69 41.90
C ASN A 289 -12.76 -32.14 42.39
N PRO A 290 -13.80 -32.14 41.52
CA PRO A 290 -13.91 -31.59 40.15
C PRO A 290 -14.99 -30.48 39.98
N GLY A 291 -15.00 -29.81 38.82
CA GLY A 291 -16.06 -28.89 38.38
C GLY A 291 -15.79 -28.42 36.94
N SER A 292 -16.83 -28.24 36.13
CA SER A 292 -16.71 -27.93 34.70
C SER A 292 -16.70 -26.43 34.41
N ASP A 293 -15.73 -25.98 33.61
CA ASP A 293 -15.88 -24.92 32.61
C ASP A 293 -14.69 -25.03 31.63
N ILE A 294 -14.95 -25.15 30.33
CA ILE A 294 -13.90 -25.21 29.29
C ILE A 294 -13.77 -23.83 28.66
N ALA A 295 -12.73 -23.11 29.07
CA ALA A 295 -12.26 -21.88 28.43
C ALA A 295 -10.76 -22.03 28.13
N GLU A 296 -10.44 -22.79 27.08
CA GLU A 296 -9.04 -22.96 26.64
C GLU A 296 -8.58 -21.73 25.85
N LEU A 297 -7.47 -21.14 26.28
CA LEU A 297 -6.92 -19.90 25.72
C LEU A 297 -5.38 -19.94 25.81
N GLN A 298 -4.76 -20.59 24.82
CA GLN A 298 -3.32 -20.57 24.52
C GLN A 298 -3.05 -21.25 23.17
N SER A 299 -1.92 -21.05 22.48
CA SER A 299 -0.73 -20.27 22.86
C SER A 299 -0.20 -19.40 21.70
N THR A 300 0.66 -18.44 22.04
CA THR A 300 1.35 -17.55 21.08
C THR A 300 2.47 -18.27 20.34
N SER A 301 2.46 -18.20 19.00
CA SER A 301 3.59 -18.59 18.16
C SER A 301 4.69 -17.51 18.16
N GLU A 302 5.75 -17.71 18.96
CA GLU A 302 6.99 -16.93 18.84
C GLU A 302 7.82 -17.48 17.66
N GLY A 303 8.43 -16.63 16.83
CA GLY A 303 9.28 -17.14 15.74
C GLY A 303 9.71 -16.20 14.61
N SER A 304 9.22 -14.95 14.51
CA SER A 304 9.74 -14.00 13.51
C SER A 304 9.54 -12.54 13.95
N PRO A 305 10.47 -11.62 13.60
CA PRO A 305 10.34 -10.18 13.84
C PRO A 305 9.91 -9.40 12.59
N LEU A 306 9.67 -10.06 11.45
CA LEU A 306 9.23 -9.41 10.19
C LEU A 306 7.95 -10.00 9.60
N LEU A 307 7.61 -11.26 9.90
CA LEU A 307 6.19 -11.60 9.98
C LEU A 307 5.66 -10.91 11.23
N VAL A 308 4.87 -9.85 11.06
CA VAL A 308 3.90 -9.50 12.10
C VAL A 308 3.03 -10.76 12.26
N PRO A 309 2.84 -11.31 13.48
CA PRO A 309 1.84 -12.35 13.71
C PRO A 309 0.46 -11.87 13.21
N ARG A 310 -0.56 -12.74 13.20
CA ARG A 310 -1.96 -12.30 13.03
C ARG A 310 -2.44 -11.53 14.26
N GLN A 311 -1.85 -10.36 14.47
CA GLN A 311 -2.18 -9.41 15.51
C GLN A 311 -3.52 -8.79 15.14
N LYS A 312 -4.52 -9.09 15.98
CA LYS A 312 -5.84 -8.45 15.98
C LYS A 312 -5.67 -6.94 15.76
N TYR A 313 -6.25 -6.39 14.69
CA TYR A 313 -6.24 -4.95 14.40
C TYR A 313 -7.64 -4.32 14.50
N CYS A 314 -8.69 -5.13 14.59
CA CYS A 314 -10.10 -4.75 14.74
C CYS A 314 -10.78 -5.66 15.78
N GLU A 315 -12.04 -5.43 16.14
CA GLU A 315 -12.72 -6.29 17.13
C GLU A 315 -13.26 -7.61 16.54
N SER A 316 -13.50 -7.67 15.22
CA SER A 316 -13.86 -8.88 14.48
C SER A 316 -13.46 -8.74 13.00
N LEU A 317 -13.09 -9.86 12.36
CA LEU A 317 -12.78 -9.95 10.93
C LEU A 317 -13.99 -10.37 10.07
N HIS A 318 -15.14 -10.65 10.69
CA HIS A 318 -16.33 -11.18 10.02
C HIS A 318 -17.62 -10.39 10.33
N LYS A 319 -17.52 -9.30 11.12
CA LYS A 319 -18.57 -8.28 11.29
C LYS A 319 -17.99 -6.95 11.77
N THR A 320 -18.62 -5.82 11.38
CA THR A 320 -18.20 -4.52 11.89
C THR A 320 -18.55 -4.36 13.37
N VAL A 321 -17.54 -4.19 14.22
CA VAL A 321 -17.69 -3.87 15.64
C VAL A 321 -16.70 -2.76 15.98
N ARG A 322 -17.21 -1.63 16.47
CA ARG A 322 -16.38 -0.45 16.76
C ARG A 322 -15.35 -0.74 17.87
N ARG A 323 -14.08 -0.49 17.57
CA ARG A 323 -12.94 -0.65 18.50
C ARG A 323 -13.18 0.09 19.80
N LYS A 324 -12.85 -0.54 20.93
CA LYS A 324 -12.85 0.13 22.22
C LYS A 324 -11.65 1.08 22.37
N THR A 325 -11.97 2.33 22.68
CA THR A 325 -11.02 3.44 22.86
C THR A 325 -11.46 4.31 24.04
N ARG A 326 -10.48 4.86 24.78
CA ARG A 326 -10.72 5.76 25.91
C ARG A 326 -11.36 7.08 25.47
N THR A 327 -12.13 7.69 26.36
CA THR A 327 -12.60 9.07 26.17
C THR A 327 -11.43 10.06 26.31
N VAL A 328 -11.28 10.94 25.31
CA VAL A 328 -10.36 12.08 25.27
C VAL A 328 -11.19 13.36 25.18
N MET A 329 -10.90 14.37 26.01
CA MET A 329 -11.65 15.63 26.05
C MET A 329 -10.97 16.71 25.22
N VAL A 330 -11.67 17.21 24.21
CA VAL A 330 -11.27 18.30 23.33
C VAL A 330 -12.12 19.52 23.66
N GLY A 331 -11.71 20.29 24.67
CA GLY A 331 -12.56 21.34 25.24
C GLY A 331 -13.82 20.74 25.87
N ASN A 332 -14.99 21.14 25.39
CA ASN A 332 -16.29 20.56 25.76
C ASN A 332 -16.67 19.29 24.96
N VAL A 333 -15.94 18.93 23.89
CA VAL A 333 -16.27 17.78 23.03
C VAL A 333 -15.56 16.51 23.51
N ALA A 334 -16.34 15.49 23.86
CA ALA A 334 -15.85 14.16 24.18
C ALA A 334 -15.66 13.30 22.92
N LEU A 335 -14.51 12.63 22.82
CA LEU A 335 -14.05 11.89 21.64
C LEU A 335 -13.55 10.50 22.10
N GLY A 336 -14.11 9.43 21.54
CA GLY A 336 -13.75 8.04 21.85
C GLY A 336 -14.90 7.07 21.57
N SER A 337 -14.71 5.78 21.86
CA SER A 337 -15.62 4.69 21.46
C SER A 337 -17.03 4.73 22.07
N GLU A 338 -17.23 5.57 23.09
CA GLU A 338 -18.51 5.81 23.78
C GLU A 338 -19.27 7.03 23.22
N HIS A 339 -18.67 7.77 22.29
CA HIS A 339 -19.18 9.03 21.72
C HIS A 339 -19.35 8.93 20.21
N PRO A 340 -20.23 9.73 19.58
CA PRO A 340 -20.32 9.80 18.11
C PRO A 340 -18.97 10.10 17.44
N ILE A 341 -18.79 9.60 16.21
CA ILE A 341 -17.59 9.85 15.41
C ILE A 341 -17.54 11.34 15.06
N ARG A 342 -16.58 12.09 15.65
CA ARG A 342 -16.55 13.56 15.58
C ARG A 342 -16.10 14.08 14.22
N ILE A 343 -16.81 15.06 13.67
CA ILE A 343 -16.50 15.70 12.39
C ILE A 343 -15.55 16.88 12.61
N GLN A 344 -14.47 16.97 11.83
CA GLN A 344 -13.53 18.10 11.86
C GLN A 344 -13.20 18.60 10.46
N THR A 345 -12.92 19.90 10.37
CA THR A 345 -12.35 20.57 9.18
C THR A 345 -11.23 21.54 9.61
N MET A 346 -10.66 22.30 8.67
CA MET A 346 -9.57 23.25 8.90
C MET A 346 -9.82 24.58 8.17
N THR A 347 -9.53 25.71 8.82
CA THR A 347 -9.66 27.03 8.18
C THR A 347 -8.66 27.25 7.05
N THR A 348 -9.11 27.99 6.05
CA THR A 348 -8.33 28.40 4.88
C THR A 348 -7.97 29.89 4.92
N SER A 349 -8.64 30.67 5.78
CA SER A 349 -8.24 32.02 6.15
C SER A 349 -6.80 32.07 6.68
N ASP A 350 -6.12 33.18 6.40
CA ASP A 350 -4.87 33.55 7.07
C ASP A 350 -5.18 33.85 8.55
N THR A 351 -4.55 33.12 9.48
CA THR A 351 -4.78 33.25 10.93
C THR A 351 -4.45 34.65 11.49
N LYS A 352 -3.72 35.50 10.75
CA LYS A 352 -3.51 36.92 11.10
C LYS A 352 -4.73 37.79 10.79
N ASP A 353 -5.61 37.38 9.87
CA ASP A 353 -6.95 37.94 9.74
C ASP A 353 -7.87 37.31 10.79
N VAL A 354 -7.91 37.95 11.96
CA VAL A 354 -8.80 37.59 13.06
C VAL A 354 -10.27 37.65 12.64
N ALA A 355 -10.67 38.62 11.80
CA ALA A 355 -12.06 38.81 11.43
C ALA A 355 -12.56 37.71 10.49
N GLY A 356 -11.87 37.49 9.36
CA GLY A 356 -12.20 36.43 8.41
C GLY A 356 -12.04 35.03 9.01
N THR A 357 -11.07 34.82 9.91
CA THR A 357 -10.92 33.53 10.62
C THR A 357 -12.06 33.30 11.61
N VAL A 358 -12.49 34.31 12.37
CA VAL A 358 -13.67 34.19 13.25
C VAL A 358 -14.93 33.90 12.43
N GLU A 359 -15.14 34.59 11.32
CA GLU A 359 -16.31 34.36 10.46
C GLU A 359 -16.32 32.96 9.85
N GLN A 360 -15.19 32.48 9.30
CA GLN A 360 -15.10 31.13 8.76
C GLN A 360 -15.31 30.06 9.85
N VAL A 361 -14.78 30.24 11.06
CA VAL A 361 -15.03 29.33 12.19
C VAL A 361 -16.52 29.30 12.57
N MET A 362 -17.23 30.45 12.51
CA MET A 362 -18.68 30.48 12.73
C MET A 362 -19.42 29.68 11.65
N ARG A 363 -19.18 29.94 10.36
CA ARG A 363 -19.83 29.21 9.26
C ARG A 363 -19.57 27.69 9.31
N ILE A 364 -18.36 27.28 9.67
CA ILE A 364 -17.99 25.88 9.91
C ILE A 364 -18.79 25.27 11.08
N ALA A 365 -18.97 26.01 12.18
CA ALA A 365 -19.76 25.56 13.31
C ALA A 365 -21.27 25.45 12.97
N ASP A 366 -21.81 26.45 12.27
CA ASP A 366 -23.22 26.50 11.84
C ASP A 366 -23.56 25.38 10.84
N LYS A 367 -22.61 25.02 9.96
CA LYS A 367 -22.74 23.85 9.06
C LYS A 367 -22.56 22.50 9.79
N GLY A 368 -22.20 22.52 11.07
CA GLY A 368 -22.27 21.37 11.98
C GLY A 368 -21.01 20.53 12.10
N ALA A 369 -19.81 21.14 12.13
CA ALA A 369 -18.59 20.47 12.57
C ALA A 369 -18.50 20.42 14.12
N ASP A 370 -17.91 19.37 14.69
CA ASP A 370 -17.67 19.29 16.14
C ASP A 370 -16.45 20.14 16.57
N ILE A 371 -15.41 20.22 15.73
CA ILE A 371 -14.08 20.73 16.07
C ILE A 371 -13.46 21.43 14.85
N VAL A 372 -12.83 22.59 15.02
CA VAL A 372 -12.17 23.33 13.93
C VAL A 372 -10.65 23.40 14.13
N ARG A 373 -9.88 23.20 13.06
CA ARG A 373 -8.42 23.34 13.05
C ARG A 373 -7.98 24.65 12.40
N ILE A 374 -6.97 25.31 12.96
CA ILE A 374 -6.39 26.56 12.47
C ILE A 374 -4.87 26.38 12.36
N THR A 375 -4.26 26.95 11.31
CA THR A 375 -2.80 26.90 11.12
C THR A 375 -2.10 27.91 12.02
N VAL A 376 -1.04 27.50 12.74
CA VAL A 376 -0.25 28.40 13.58
C VAL A 376 1.23 28.09 13.41
N GLN A 377 1.98 28.95 12.72
CA GLN A 377 3.40 28.72 12.41
C GLN A 377 4.35 29.74 13.06
N GLY A 378 3.86 30.93 13.41
CA GLY A 378 4.65 32.00 14.02
C GLY A 378 3.98 32.63 15.25
N LYS A 379 4.64 33.64 15.82
CA LYS A 379 4.16 34.34 17.02
C LYS A 379 2.92 35.20 16.74
N LYS A 380 2.86 35.86 15.58
CA LYS A 380 1.72 36.74 15.22
C LYS A 380 0.42 35.94 15.12
N GLU A 381 0.49 34.77 14.50
CA GLU A 381 -0.61 33.81 14.39
C GLU A 381 -1.00 33.30 15.79
N ALA A 382 -0.02 33.02 16.66
CA ALA A 382 -0.27 32.56 18.03
C ALA A 382 -0.89 33.60 18.95
N ASP A 383 -0.58 34.89 18.76
CA ASP A 383 -1.21 35.97 19.51
C ASP A 383 -2.62 36.28 18.95
N ALA A 384 -2.80 36.28 17.62
CA ALA A 384 -4.11 36.36 16.97
C ALA A 384 -5.07 35.23 17.41
N CYS A 385 -4.56 34.03 17.73
CA CYS A 385 -5.35 32.93 18.29
C CYS A 385 -6.07 33.29 19.61
N PHE A 386 -5.52 34.20 20.43
CA PHE A 386 -6.22 34.67 21.65
C PHE A 386 -7.40 35.56 21.28
N GLU A 387 -7.22 36.47 20.33
CA GLU A 387 -8.29 37.36 19.85
C GLU A 387 -9.41 36.56 19.16
N ILE A 388 -9.05 35.58 18.32
CA ILE A 388 -10.00 34.65 17.68
C ILE A 388 -10.82 33.90 18.73
N LYS A 389 -10.19 33.24 19.71
CA LYS A 389 -10.91 32.47 20.75
C LYS A 389 -11.79 33.39 21.61
N ASN A 390 -11.29 34.57 22.00
CA ASN A 390 -12.05 35.53 22.80
C ASN A 390 -13.28 36.06 22.03
N THR A 391 -13.12 36.41 20.76
CA THR A 391 -14.21 36.95 19.92
C THR A 391 -15.28 35.89 19.63
N LEU A 392 -14.88 34.63 19.42
CA LEU A 392 -15.82 33.51 19.28
C LEU A 392 -16.65 33.31 20.56
N VAL A 393 -16.01 33.29 21.73
CA VAL A 393 -16.70 33.16 23.02
C VAL A 393 -17.63 34.37 23.29
N GLN A 394 -17.21 35.59 22.96
CA GLN A 394 -18.08 36.78 23.03
C GLN A 394 -19.30 36.70 22.10
N LYS A 395 -19.17 36.02 20.96
CA LYS A 395 -20.27 35.71 20.03
C LYS A 395 -21.05 34.43 20.40
N ASN A 396 -20.74 33.82 21.55
CA ASN A 396 -21.30 32.55 22.05
C ASN A 396 -20.95 31.28 21.22
N TYR A 397 -19.92 31.34 20.37
CA TYR A 397 -19.39 30.19 19.64
C TYR A 397 -18.37 29.45 20.50
N ASN A 398 -18.80 28.33 21.09
CA ASN A 398 -18.02 27.53 22.03
C ASN A 398 -17.35 26.30 21.36
N ILE A 399 -17.14 26.33 20.04
CA ILE A 399 -16.52 25.23 19.30
C ILE A 399 -15.03 25.07 19.69
N PRO A 400 -14.52 23.85 19.93
CA PRO A 400 -13.11 23.62 20.22
C PRO A 400 -12.19 23.94 19.06
N LEU A 401 -11.08 24.59 19.36
CA LEU A 401 -10.05 24.99 18.39
C LEU A 401 -8.80 24.12 18.51
N VAL A 402 -8.28 23.68 17.36
CA VAL A 402 -7.05 22.88 17.23
C VAL A 402 -5.96 23.68 16.55
N ALA A 403 -4.80 23.83 17.18
CA ALA A 403 -3.64 24.48 16.55
C ALA A 403 -2.82 23.45 15.77
N ASP A 404 -2.58 23.71 14.48
CA ASP A 404 -1.80 22.81 13.60
C ASP A 404 -0.33 23.25 13.52
N ILE A 405 0.48 22.76 14.46
CA ILE A 405 1.90 23.10 14.59
C ILE A 405 2.76 22.17 13.74
N HIS A 406 3.78 22.76 13.11
CA HIS A 406 4.88 22.05 12.45
C HIS A 406 6.18 22.35 13.23
N PHE A 407 7.09 23.20 12.72
CA PHE A 407 8.46 23.40 13.24
C PHE A 407 8.64 24.28 14.50
N ALA A 408 7.59 24.58 15.28
CA ALA A 408 7.64 25.68 16.24
C ALA A 408 7.19 25.31 17.69
N PRO A 409 8.03 24.64 18.49
CA PRO A 409 7.72 24.29 19.88
C PRO A 409 7.34 25.49 20.77
N SER A 410 8.00 26.64 20.61
CA SER A 410 7.69 27.86 21.37
C SER A 410 6.31 28.46 21.02
N VAL A 411 5.86 28.28 19.77
CA VAL A 411 4.52 28.65 19.30
C VAL A 411 3.49 27.68 19.89
N ALA A 412 3.75 26.36 19.85
CA ALA A 412 2.89 25.35 20.47
C ALA A 412 2.65 25.62 21.97
N LEU A 413 3.71 25.97 22.70
CA LEU A 413 3.62 26.37 24.10
C LEU A 413 2.76 27.60 24.31
N ARG A 414 2.77 28.59 23.41
CA ARG A 414 1.95 29.80 23.51
C ARG A 414 0.46 29.47 23.30
N VAL A 415 0.10 28.77 22.22
CA VAL A 415 -1.31 28.47 21.92
C VAL A 415 -1.97 27.45 22.86
N ALA A 416 -1.19 26.61 23.56
CA ALA A 416 -1.72 25.69 24.59
C ALA A 416 -2.42 26.42 25.77
N GLU A 417 -2.20 27.74 25.91
CA GLU A 417 -2.90 28.57 26.90
C GLU A 417 -4.34 28.89 26.49
N CYS A 418 -4.63 29.10 25.19
CA CYS A 418 -5.93 29.55 24.68
C CYS A 418 -6.72 28.48 23.90
N PHE A 419 -6.05 27.57 23.18
CA PHE A 419 -6.68 26.56 22.34
C PHE A 419 -6.89 25.23 23.08
N ASP A 420 -7.91 24.50 22.64
CA ASP A 420 -8.41 23.29 23.32
C ASP A 420 -7.56 22.05 23.01
N LYS A 421 -6.88 22.05 21.86
CA LYS A 421 -6.04 20.93 21.38
C LYS A 421 -4.86 21.39 20.52
N ILE A 422 -3.74 20.68 20.64
CA ILE A 422 -2.55 20.90 19.81
C ILE A 422 -2.34 19.70 18.88
N ARG A 423 -2.09 19.91 17.58
CA ARG A 423 -1.45 18.89 16.73
C ARG A 423 0.05 19.11 16.73
N VAL A 424 0.78 18.01 16.90
CA VAL A 424 2.20 17.91 16.56
C VAL A 424 2.39 16.93 15.40
N ASN A 425 3.39 17.17 14.57
CA ASN A 425 3.83 16.25 13.53
C ASN A 425 5.19 15.68 13.94
N PRO A 426 5.28 14.38 14.28
CA PRO A 426 6.51 13.79 14.80
C PRO A 426 7.79 14.11 14.00
N GLY A 427 7.76 13.93 12.67
CA GLY A 427 8.93 14.09 11.81
C GLY A 427 9.33 15.52 11.48
N ASN A 428 8.70 16.55 12.08
CA ASN A 428 9.16 17.94 11.96
C ASN A 428 8.85 18.87 13.16
N PHE A 429 8.50 18.33 14.33
CA PHE A 429 8.25 19.13 15.53
C PHE A 429 9.53 19.46 16.32
N ALA A 430 10.36 18.44 16.57
CA ALA A 430 11.68 18.60 17.19
C ALA A 430 12.79 18.66 16.13
N ASP A 431 12.64 17.84 15.09
CA ASP A 431 13.52 17.78 13.94
C ASP A 431 13.52 19.09 13.14
N ARG A 432 14.66 19.42 12.53
CA ARG A 432 14.66 20.28 11.34
C ARG A 432 13.93 19.55 10.21
N ARG A 433 13.48 20.29 9.19
CA ARG A 433 12.99 19.68 7.95
C ARG A 433 14.02 18.66 7.46
N ALA A 434 13.60 17.45 7.11
CA ALA A 434 14.47 16.42 6.52
C ALA A 434 15.30 17.02 5.38
N GLN A 435 16.62 16.86 5.48
CA GLN A 435 17.60 17.37 4.51
C GLN A 435 18.28 16.22 3.74
N PHE A 436 18.13 14.97 4.18
CA PHE A 436 18.76 13.78 3.60
C PHE A 436 20.31 13.86 3.53
N GLU A 437 20.92 14.74 4.33
CA GLU A 437 22.37 14.98 4.37
C GLU A 437 23.13 13.88 5.13
N LYS A 438 22.49 13.24 6.13
CA LYS A 438 23.03 12.08 6.86
C LYS A 438 22.19 10.84 6.50
N LEU A 439 22.79 9.95 5.69
CA LEU A 439 22.10 8.77 5.13
C LEU A 439 22.23 7.50 5.98
N GLU A 440 23.10 7.50 6.99
CA GLU A 440 23.30 6.38 7.91
C GLU A 440 23.29 6.91 9.35
N TYR A 441 22.43 6.34 10.18
CA TYR A 441 22.39 6.57 11.63
C TYR A 441 22.94 5.35 12.35
N THR A 442 23.77 5.57 13.37
CA THR A 442 24.13 4.52 14.34
C THR A 442 23.08 4.41 15.44
N ASP A 443 23.01 3.27 16.15
CA ASP A 443 22.08 3.10 17.28
C ASP A 443 22.32 4.15 18.39
N GLU A 444 23.57 4.60 18.56
CA GLU A 444 23.85 5.72 19.46
C GLU A 444 23.31 7.07 18.94
N ASP A 445 23.37 7.33 17.63
CA ASP A 445 22.79 8.54 17.04
C ASP A 445 21.27 8.54 17.20
N TYR A 446 20.63 7.40 16.91
CA TYR A 446 19.18 7.25 17.07
C TYR A 446 18.75 7.50 18.52
N GLN A 447 19.48 6.95 19.50
CA GLN A 447 19.23 7.19 20.91
C GLN A 447 19.45 8.67 21.31
N LYS A 448 20.45 9.36 20.76
CA LYS A 448 20.68 10.80 20.98
C LYS A 448 19.54 11.66 20.41
N GLU A 449 18.98 11.31 19.25
CA GLU A 449 17.80 11.98 18.70
C GLU A 449 16.55 11.76 19.57
N LEU A 450 16.32 10.54 20.08
CA LEU A 450 15.22 10.27 21.02
C LEU A 450 15.32 11.12 22.29
N GLU A 451 16.52 11.28 22.84
CA GLU A 451 16.77 12.14 24.00
C GLU A 451 16.55 13.63 23.68
N HIS A 452 16.91 14.09 22.48
CA HIS A 452 16.62 15.45 22.02
C HIS A 452 15.11 15.70 21.87
N ILE A 453 14.39 14.75 21.26
CA ILE A 453 12.93 14.82 21.10
C ILE A 453 12.25 14.88 22.48
N GLU A 454 12.68 14.07 23.45
CA GLU A 454 12.13 14.14 24.81
C GLU A 454 12.37 15.53 25.45
N GLN A 455 13.57 16.11 25.32
CA GLN A 455 13.88 17.44 25.85
C GLN A 455 13.00 18.55 25.23
N VAL A 456 12.78 18.51 23.90
CA VAL A 456 12.01 19.53 23.18
C VAL A 456 10.50 19.37 23.37
N PHE A 457 10.01 18.13 23.50
CA PHE A 457 8.58 17.83 23.55
C PHE A 457 8.00 17.81 24.97
N THR A 458 8.78 17.42 25.99
CA THR A 458 8.34 17.38 27.40
C THR A 458 7.67 18.68 27.89
N PRO A 459 8.19 19.90 27.62
CA PRO A 459 7.54 21.13 28.03
C PRO A 459 6.12 21.31 27.46
N LEU A 460 5.85 20.80 26.25
CA LEU A 460 4.51 20.86 25.65
C LEU A 460 3.56 19.85 26.29
N VAL A 461 4.04 18.65 26.62
CA VAL A 461 3.26 17.62 27.32
C VAL A 461 2.88 18.10 28.72
N GLU A 462 3.86 18.59 29.49
CA GLU A 462 3.67 19.26 30.79
C GLU A 462 2.59 20.37 30.70
N LYS A 463 2.70 21.26 29.71
CA LYS A 463 1.77 22.37 29.54
C LYS A 463 0.37 21.92 29.12
N CYS A 464 0.25 20.91 28.25
CA CYS A 464 -1.04 20.32 27.91
C CYS A 464 -1.69 19.64 29.13
N LYS A 465 -0.92 18.91 29.94
CA LYS A 465 -1.38 18.31 31.20
C LYS A 465 -1.88 19.37 32.18
N LYS A 466 -1.12 20.46 32.37
CA LYS A 466 -1.46 21.60 33.25
C LYS A 466 -2.78 22.29 32.86
N TYR A 467 -3.01 22.54 31.58
CA TYR A 467 -4.19 23.27 31.09
C TYR A 467 -5.33 22.35 30.61
N GLY A 468 -5.24 21.02 30.84
CA GLY A 468 -6.27 20.05 30.43
C GLY A 468 -6.47 19.95 28.91
N ARG A 469 -5.45 20.31 28.10
CA ARG A 469 -5.55 20.33 26.64
C ARG A 469 -5.44 18.92 26.05
N ALA A 470 -6.07 18.70 24.91
CA ALA A 470 -5.84 17.48 24.14
C ALA A 470 -4.62 17.61 23.23
N MET A 471 -4.10 16.48 22.76
CA MET A 471 -3.10 16.44 21.69
C MET A 471 -3.53 15.54 20.52
N ARG A 472 -3.07 15.84 19.30
CA ARG A 472 -2.98 14.88 18.18
C ARG A 472 -1.51 14.66 17.84
N ILE A 473 -1.04 13.43 18.02
CA ILE A 473 0.24 12.97 17.47
C ILE A 473 -0.09 12.48 16.05
N GLY A 474 0.24 13.29 15.05
CA GLY A 474 -0.24 13.07 13.68
C GLY A 474 0.86 13.04 12.65
N THR A 475 1.26 11.83 12.25
CA THR A 475 2.26 11.57 11.21
C THR A 475 1.64 11.66 9.82
N ASN A 476 2.32 12.34 8.90
CA ASN A 476 2.01 12.31 7.47
C ASN A 476 3.11 11.51 6.75
N HIS A 477 2.74 10.65 5.77
CA HIS A 477 3.66 9.80 5.00
C HIS A 477 4.81 10.61 4.40
N GLY A 478 4.47 11.68 3.68
CA GLY A 478 5.45 12.61 3.09
C GLY A 478 6.32 13.42 4.07
N SER A 479 6.18 13.25 5.39
CA SER A 479 6.95 14.02 6.38
C SER A 479 7.53 13.15 7.51
N LEU A 480 8.01 11.95 7.18
CA LEU A 480 8.89 11.18 8.06
C LEU A 480 10.25 11.90 8.18
N SER A 481 10.88 11.82 9.35
CA SER A 481 12.20 12.41 9.60
C SER A 481 13.34 11.51 9.10
N ASP A 482 14.53 12.09 8.88
CA ASP A 482 15.70 11.39 8.34
C ASP A 482 16.05 10.11 9.14
N ARG A 483 15.92 10.11 10.49
CA ARG A 483 16.14 8.90 11.32
C ARG A 483 15.12 7.78 11.02
N ILE A 484 13.85 8.12 10.82
CA ILE A 484 12.78 7.16 10.58
C ILE A 484 12.92 6.57 9.17
N MET A 485 13.23 7.42 8.20
CA MET A 485 13.56 7.01 6.84
C MET A 485 14.79 6.09 6.82
N SER A 486 15.81 6.35 7.65
CA SER A 486 17.01 5.52 7.76
C SER A 486 16.77 4.13 8.38
N TYR A 487 15.86 4.01 9.36
CA TYR A 487 15.61 2.74 10.07
C TYR A 487 14.44 1.92 9.49
N TYR A 488 13.40 2.57 8.96
CA TYR A 488 12.14 1.94 8.56
C TYR A 488 11.70 2.26 7.12
N GLY A 489 12.39 3.16 6.42
CA GLY A 489 12.04 3.60 5.07
C GLY A 489 10.74 4.42 4.98
N ASP A 490 10.37 4.77 3.74
CA ASP A 490 9.04 5.29 3.38
C ASP A 490 8.03 4.13 3.50
N SER A 491 7.47 3.92 4.70
CA SER A 491 6.65 2.73 4.99
C SER A 491 5.58 2.96 6.06
N PRO A 492 4.50 2.14 6.08
CA PRO A 492 3.55 2.10 7.18
C PRO A 492 4.21 1.88 8.55
N ARG A 493 5.30 1.10 8.63
CA ARG A 493 6.03 0.90 9.90
C ARG A 493 6.74 2.17 10.36
N GLY A 494 7.37 2.89 9.44
CA GLY A 494 7.99 4.19 9.74
C GLY A 494 6.96 5.21 10.25
N MET A 495 5.77 5.26 9.62
CA MET A 495 4.67 6.10 10.09
C MET A 495 4.24 5.79 11.54
N VAL A 496 4.10 4.49 11.87
CA VAL A 496 3.72 4.02 13.21
C VAL A 496 4.79 4.36 14.25
N GLU A 497 6.05 3.97 14.02
CA GLU A 497 7.14 4.19 14.98
C GLU A 497 7.39 5.67 15.24
N SER A 498 7.35 6.52 14.21
CA SER A 498 7.47 7.97 14.35
C SER A 498 6.41 8.55 15.31
N SER A 499 5.17 8.03 15.28
CA SER A 499 4.15 8.43 16.26
C SER A 499 4.39 7.84 17.66
N PHE A 500 4.98 6.64 17.74
CA PHE A 500 5.22 5.95 19.00
C PHE A 500 6.36 6.57 19.81
N GLU A 501 7.39 7.14 19.18
CA GLU A 501 8.40 7.97 19.87
C GLU A 501 7.75 9.02 20.79
N PHE A 502 6.87 9.84 20.22
CA PHE A 502 6.15 10.90 20.92
C PHE A 502 5.13 10.33 21.93
N ALA A 503 4.44 9.23 21.60
CA ALA A 503 3.49 8.60 22.51
C ALA A 503 4.16 7.95 23.74
N ARG A 504 5.37 7.38 23.57
CA ARG A 504 6.22 6.86 24.66
C ARG A 504 6.56 7.98 25.65
N ILE A 505 6.93 9.17 25.17
CA ILE A 505 7.19 10.36 26.01
C ILE A 505 5.91 10.83 26.73
N CYS A 506 4.78 10.94 26.03
CA CYS A 506 3.49 11.28 26.66
C CYS A 506 3.16 10.33 27.82
N ARG A 507 3.35 9.03 27.65
CA ARG A 507 3.11 8.03 28.71
C ARG A 507 4.13 8.07 29.84
N LYS A 508 5.40 8.35 29.55
CA LYS A 508 6.46 8.57 30.56
C LYS A 508 6.09 9.70 31.53
N LEU A 509 5.36 10.69 31.04
CA LEU A 509 4.87 11.86 31.78
C LEU A 509 3.43 11.71 32.29
N ASP A 510 2.83 10.50 32.20
CA ASP A 510 1.44 10.23 32.59
C ASP A 510 0.44 11.22 31.92
N PHE A 511 0.67 11.54 30.65
CA PHE A 511 -0.24 12.33 29.83
C PHE A 511 -1.00 11.42 28.87
N HIS A 512 -2.32 11.32 29.08
CA HIS A 512 -3.20 10.39 28.36
C HIS A 512 -4.26 11.05 27.48
N ASN A 513 -4.36 12.39 27.46
CA ASN A 513 -5.39 13.12 26.70
C ASN A 513 -4.96 13.33 25.23
N PHE A 514 -4.60 12.26 24.52
CA PHE A 514 -4.13 12.36 23.13
C PHE A 514 -4.75 11.32 22.18
N VAL A 515 -4.71 11.64 20.89
CA VAL A 515 -5.19 10.80 19.77
C VAL A 515 -4.11 10.65 18.70
N PHE A 516 -4.18 9.59 17.91
CA PHE A 516 -3.28 9.37 16.77
C PHE A 516 -3.91 9.76 15.43
N SER A 517 -3.09 10.02 14.42
CA SER A 517 -3.50 9.98 13.00
C SER A 517 -2.33 9.56 12.09
N MET A 518 -2.61 8.70 11.12
CA MET A 518 -1.71 8.28 10.04
C MET A 518 -2.25 8.80 8.72
N LYS A 519 -1.66 9.86 8.16
CA LYS A 519 -2.14 10.49 6.93
C LYS A 519 -1.26 10.14 5.75
N ALA A 520 -1.84 9.59 4.69
CA ALA A 520 -1.19 9.43 3.38
C ALA A 520 -2.14 9.93 2.28
N SER A 521 -1.58 10.24 1.11
CA SER A 521 -2.32 10.52 -0.13
C SER A 521 -2.64 9.26 -0.92
N ASN A 522 -1.91 8.17 -0.69
CA ASN A 522 -2.27 6.82 -1.15
C ASN A 522 -3.20 6.14 -0.11
N PRO A 523 -4.46 5.80 -0.46
CA PRO A 523 -5.39 5.14 0.46
C PRO A 523 -4.89 3.78 0.98
N VAL A 524 -4.15 3.02 0.17
CA VAL A 524 -3.60 1.70 0.55
C VAL A 524 -2.66 1.83 1.75
N VAL A 525 -1.66 2.72 1.62
CA VAL A 525 -0.68 3.04 2.68
C VAL A 525 -1.37 3.57 3.93
N MET A 526 -2.39 4.43 3.77
CA MET A 526 -3.18 4.93 4.90
C MET A 526 -3.87 3.80 5.67
N VAL A 527 -4.60 2.92 4.99
CA VAL A 527 -5.34 1.81 5.63
C VAL A 527 -4.38 0.91 6.41
N GLN A 528 -3.27 0.52 5.79
CA GLN A 528 -2.23 -0.31 6.42
C GLN A 528 -1.61 0.36 7.65
N ALA A 529 -1.26 1.65 7.56
CA ALA A 529 -0.69 2.38 8.68
C ALA A 529 -1.65 2.49 9.87
N TYR A 530 -2.98 2.63 9.66
CA TYR A 530 -3.95 2.58 10.77
C TYR A 530 -4.13 1.18 11.35
N ARG A 531 -4.18 0.12 10.53
CA ARG A 531 -4.27 -1.27 11.03
C ARG A 531 -3.04 -1.63 11.86
N LEU A 532 -1.84 -1.32 11.37
CA LEU A 532 -0.57 -1.56 12.07
C LEU A 532 -0.45 -0.73 13.36
N LEU A 533 -0.84 0.55 13.33
CA LEU A 533 -0.97 1.40 14.51
C LEU A 533 -1.85 0.76 15.59
N VAL A 534 -2.99 0.17 15.20
CA VAL A 534 -3.91 -0.45 16.15
C VAL A 534 -3.39 -1.79 16.68
N ALA A 535 -2.79 -2.61 15.83
CA ALA A 535 -2.14 -3.86 16.23
C ALA A 535 -1.03 -3.62 17.27
N GLU A 536 -0.10 -2.69 16.98
CA GLU A 536 0.94 -2.28 17.92
C GLU A 536 0.36 -1.65 19.20
N MET A 537 -0.73 -0.87 19.10
CA MET A 537 -1.41 -0.39 20.31
C MET A 537 -1.92 -1.54 21.18
N TYR A 538 -2.55 -2.58 20.62
CA TYR A 538 -2.99 -3.73 21.43
C TYR A 538 -1.81 -4.49 22.06
N VAL A 539 -0.69 -4.66 21.34
CA VAL A 539 0.55 -5.26 21.89
C VAL A 539 1.06 -4.48 23.11
N GLN A 540 0.96 -3.15 23.09
CA GLN A 540 1.34 -2.30 24.22
C GLN A 540 0.25 -2.13 25.30
N GLY A 541 -0.94 -2.71 25.12
CA GLY A 541 -2.11 -2.51 25.99
C GLY A 541 -2.70 -1.10 25.93
N TRP A 542 -2.73 -0.49 24.74
CA TRP A 542 -3.16 0.89 24.49
C TRP A 542 -4.48 0.95 23.71
N ASP A 543 -5.27 1.94 24.06
CA ASP A 543 -6.68 2.15 23.71
C ASP A 543 -6.94 3.59 23.24
N TYR A 544 -5.93 4.27 22.69
CA TYR A 544 -6.07 5.66 22.26
C TYR A 544 -7.00 5.80 21.03
N PRO A 545 -7.77 6.90 20.94
CA PRO A 545 -8.62 7.18 19.79
C PRO A 545 -7.88 7.50 18.49
N LEU A 546 -8.58 7.32 17.37
CA LEU A 546 -8.10 7.56 16.01
C LEU A 546 -8.78 8.77 15.35
N HIS A 547 -7.97 9.70 14.84
CA HIS A 547 -8.40 10.73 13.89
C HIS A 547 -8.08 10.28 12.47
N LEU A 548 -9.08 9.86 11.70
CA LEU A 548 -8.90 9.42 10.32
C LEU A 548 -8.91 10.58 9.32
N GLY A 549 -8.31 10.32 8.16
CA GLY A 549 -8.54 11.11 6.96
C GLY A 549 -7.41 10.99 5.96
N VAL A 550 -7.75 10.80 4.69
CA VAL A 550 -6.80 10.93 3.57
C VAL A 550 -6.22 12.35 3.56
N THR A 551 -5.01 12.53 3.07
CA THR A 551 -4.40 13.84 2.82
C THR A 551 -4.28 14.04 1.31
N GLU A 552 -4.41 15.26 0.83
CA GLU A 552 -4.28 15.62 -0.60
C GLU A 552 -5.21 14.78 -1.50
N ALA A 553 -6.49 14.66 -1.08
CA ALA A 553 -7.46 13.84 -1.77
C ALA A 553 -7.87 14.43 -3.14
N GLY A 554 -7.68 15.75 -3.34
CA GLY A 554 -8.14 16.49 -4.50
C GLY A 554 -9.48 17.21 -4.26
N GLU A 555 -10.24 17.42 -5.32
CA GLU A 555 -11.52 18.13 -5.36
C GLU A 555 -12.62 17.24 -5.96
N GLY A 556 -13.89 17.65 -5.78
CA GLY A 556 -15.05 17.08 -6.45
C GLY A 556 -15.32 15.62 -6.08
N GLU A 557 -15.81 14.86 -7.07
CA GLU A 557 -16.13 13.43 -6.95
C GLU A 557 -14.85 12.59 -6.72
N ASP A 558 -13.72 12.95 -7.33
CA ASP A 558 -12.41 12.30 -7.13
C ASP A 558 -11.97 12.38 -5.65
N GLY A 559 -12.02 13.58 -5.05
CA GLY A 559 -11.62 13.79 -3.65
C GLY A 559 -12.55 13.10 -2.65
N ARG A 560 -13.86 13.04 -2.95
CA ARG A 560 -14.85 12.27 -2.19
C ARG A 560 -14.61 10.77 -2.30
N MET A 561 -14.39 10.25 -3.50
CA MET A 561 -14.07 8.83 -3.77
C MET A 561 -12.81 8.39 -3.02
N LYS A 562 -11.70 9.11 -3.22
CA LYS A 562 -10.39 8.82 -2.60
C LYS A 562 -10.47 8.84 -1.07
N SER A 563 -11.24 9.78 -0.51
CA SER A 563 -11.54 9.85 0.93
C SER A 563 -12.42 8.70 1.42
N ALA A 564 -13.41 8.27 0.63
CA ALA A 564 -14.28 7.14 0.98
C ALA A 564 -13.53 5.79 0.95
N ILE A 565 -12.63 5.59 -0.01
CA ILE A 565 -11.73 4.43 -0.02
C ILE A 565 -10.87 4.40 1.25
N GLY A 566 -10.18 5.49 1.59
CA GLY A 566 -9.31 5.50 2.77
C GLY A 566 -10.04 5.45 4.13
N ILE A 567 -11.09 6.26 4.30
CA ILE A 567 -11.82 6.39 5.57
C ILE A 567 -12.86 5.27 5.73
N GLY A 568 -13.62 4.98 4.67
CA GLY A 568 -14.71 3.98 4.70
C GLY A 568 -14.22 2.58 5.00
N THR A 569 -13.08 2.16 4.42
CA THR A 569 -12.43 0.86 4.73
C THR A 569 -12.17 0.68 6.22
N LEU A 570 -11.64 1.72 6.87
CA LEU A 570 -11.30 1.67 8.30
C LEU A 570 -12.57 1.69 9.16
N LEU A 571 -13.61 2.41 8.75
CA LEU A 571 -14.91 2.40 9.42
C LEU A 571 -15.62 1.04 9.30
N GLN A 572 -15.50 0.34 8.16
CA GLN A 572 -15.98 -1.04 8.00
C GLN A 572 -15.22 -2.02 8.91
N ASP A 573 -13.91 -1.81 9.11
CA ASP A 573 -13.10 -2.52 10.11
C ASP A 573 -13.38 -2.06 11.57
N GLY A 574 -14.33 -1.15 11.80
CA GLY A 574 -14.71 -0.64 13.12
C GLY A 574 -13.72 0.36 13.74
N LEU A 575 -12.80 0.91 12.95
CA LEU A 575 -11.75 1.83 13.39
C LEU A 575 -12.14 3.28 13.09
N GLY A 576 -12.20 4.12 14.12
CA GLY A 576 -12.44 5.56 13.95
C GLY A 576 -13.18 6.19 15.13
N ASP A 577 -12.73 7.37 15.56
CA ASP A 577 -13.37 8.17 16.61
C ASP A 577 -13.59 9.63 16.21
N THR A 578 -12.87 10.09 15.19
CA THR A 578 -13.07 11.39 14.56
C THR A 578 -12.49 11.37 13.14
N ILE A 579 -12.97 12.25 12.25
CA ILE A 579 -12.63 12.24 10.83
C ILE A 579 -12.39 13.66 10.27
N ARG A 580 -11.56 13.76 9.23
CA ARG A 580 -11.53 14.87 8.27
C ARG A 580 -11.30 14.35 6.85
N VAL A 581 -12.33 14.42 6.00
CA VAL A 581 -12.20 14.48 4.53
C VAL A 581 -11.41 15.75 4.20
N SER A 582 -10.37 15.67 3.36
CA SER A 582 -9.48 16.79 3.08
C SER A 582 -9.56 17.19 1.60
N LEU A 583 -10.44 18.15 1.28
CA LEU A 583 -10.78 18.56 -0.09
C LEU A 583 -10.13 19.89 -0.48
N THR A 584 -9.85 20.09 -1.77
CA THR A 584 -9.44 21.40 -2.34
C THR A 584 -10.68 22.30 -2.56
N GLU A 585 -11.58 22.32 -1.59
CA GLU A 585 -12.88 23.00 -1.59
C GLU A 585 -12.98 23.94 -0.36
N PRO A 586 -14.00 24.82 -0.26
CA PRO A 586 -14.26 25.54 0.98
C PRO A 586 -14.42 24.56 2.17
N PRO A 587 -13.82 24.82 3.35
CA PRO A 587 -13.88 23.96 4.53
C PRO A 587 -15.30 23.51 4.92
N GLU A 588 -16.27 24.40 4.71
CA GLU A 588 -17.69 24.18 4.92
C GLU A 588 -18.26 23.00 4.10
N GLU A 589 -17.65 22.64 2.96
CA GLU A 589 -18.05 21.51 2.11
C GLU A 589 -17.33 20.19 2.45
N GLU A 590 -16.26 20.20 3.26
CA GLU A 590 -15.69 18.96 3.81
C GLU A 590 -16.66 18.25 4.79
N ILE A 591 -17.61 19.01 5.35
CA ILE A 591 -18.45 18.60 6.49
C ILE A 591 -19.50 17.56 6.07
N ASP A 592 -20.11 17.66 4.89
CA ASP A 592 -21.17 16.73 4.49
C ASP A 592 -20.65 15.35 4.03
N PRO A 593 -19.57 15.25 3.23
CA PRO A 593 -18.89 13.97 2.98
C PRO A 593 -18.37 13.33 4.28
N CYS A 594 -17.88 14.13 5.24
CA CYS A 594 -17.58 13.65 6.59
C CYS A 594 -18.84 13.05 7.26
N ARG A 595 -19.95 13.79 7.31
CA ARG A 595 -21.20 13.34 7.92
C ARG A 595 -21.70 12.03 7.34
N ARG A 596 -21.68 11.88 6.01
CA ARG A 596 -22.05 10.64 5.30
C ARG A 596 -21.17 9.47 5.71
N LEU A 597 -19.84 9.65 5.75
CA LEU A 597 -18.91 8.63 6.21
C LEU A 597 -19.10 8.25 7.69
N ALA A 598 -19.25 9.22 8.59
CA ALA A 598 -19.51 8.97 10.01
C ALA A 598 -20.83 8.20 10.22
N ASN A 599 -21.90 8.58 9.50
CA ASN A 599 -23.19 7.91 9.54
C ASN A 599 -23.11 6.48 8.98
N LEU A 600 -22.38 6.25 7.89
CA LEU A 600 -22.12 4.91 7.33
C LEU A 600 -21.43 4.03 8.37
N GLY A 601 -20.30 4.48 8.92
CA GLY A 601 -19.52 3.73 9.92
C GLY A 601 -20.31 3.43 11.20
N THR A 602 -21.17 4.37 11.62
CA THR A 602 -22.05 4.18 12.78
C THR A 602 -23.16 3.15 12.47
N LYS A 603 -23.87 3.28 11.33
CA LYS A 603 -24.93 2.33 10.93
C LYS A 603 -24.41 0.89 10.86
N VAL A 604 -23.27 0.65 10.22
CA VAL A 604 -22.75 -0.72 10.05
C VAL A 604 -22.31 -1.36 11.39
N ALA A 605 -21.81 -0.54 12.32
CA ALA A 605 -21.42 -0.98 13.66
C ALA A 605 -22.62 -1.21 14.59
N ASP A 606 -23.65 -0.36 14.54
CA ASP A 606 -24.85 -0.48 15.37
C ASP A 606 -25.71 -1.69 14.95
N LEU A 607 -25.81 -1.96 13.64
CA LEU A 607 -26.42 -3.18 13.10
C LEU A 607 -25.53 -4.43 13.25
N GLN A 608 -24.25 -4.26 13.60
CA GLN A 608 -23.22 -5.30 13.62
C GLN A 608 -23.16 -6.14 12.33
N GLN A 609 -23.23 -5.48 11.18
CA GLN A 609 -23.31 -6.15 9.88
C GLN A 609 -22.10 -7.05 9.64
N GLY A 610 -22.32 -8.23 9.06
CA GLY A 610 -21.27 -9.24 8.90
C GLY A 610 -21.70 -10.49 8.16
N VAL A 611 -21.03 -11.60 8.44
CA VAL A 611 -21.35 -12.97 7.98
C VAL A 611 -21.13 -13.99 9.10
N ALA A 612 -21.45 -15.25 8.82
CA ALA A 612 -21.04 -16.39 9.65
C ALA A 612 -19.52 -16.35 9.90
N PRO A 613 -19.03 -16.65 11.12
CA PRO A 613 -17.60 -16.62 11.42
C PRO A 613 -16.78 -17.53 10.48
N PHE A 614 -15.66 -17.00 10.00
CA PHE A 614 -14.67 -17.71 9.20
C PHE A 614 -13.27 -17.35 9.69
N GLU A 615 -12.28 -18.19 9.38
CA GLU A 615 -10.86 -17.88 9.60
C GLU A 615 -10.31 -17.17 8.36
N GLU A 616 -9.59 -16.06 8.56
CA GLU A 616 -8.92 -15.35 7.49
C GLU A 616 -7.47 -15.84 7.37
N LYS A 617 -7.19 -16.67 6.36
CA LYS A 617 -5.94 -17.42 6.18
C LYS A 617 -5.03 -16.88 5.08
N HIS A 618 -5.53 -16.06 4.16
CA HIS A 618 -4.81 -15.67 2.94
C HIS A 618 -4.64 -14.15 2.79
N ARG A 619 -5.56 -13.31 3.31
CA ARG A 619 -5.37 -11.85 3.24
C ARG A 619 -4.23 -11.37 4.15
N HIS A 620 -3.24 -10.71 3.55
CA HIS A 620 -2.27 -9.87 4.25
C HIS A 620 -2.86 -8.46 4.43
N TYR A 621 -2.95 -7.98 5.68
CA TYR A 621 -3.60 -6.70 6.01
C TYR A 621 -2.65 -5.61 6.53
N PHE A 622 -1.34 -5.88 6.60
CA PHE A 622 -0.28 -4.90 6.87
C PHE A 622 0.55 -4.56 5.62
N ASP A 623 0.71 -5.50 4.70
CA ASP A 623 1.43 -5.37 3.42
C ASP A 623 0.43 -5.44 2.25
N PHE A 624 0.73 -4.81 1.11
CA PHE A 624 -0.16 -4.86 -0.06
C PHE A 624 0.24 -6.00 -0.99
N GLN A 625 -0.60 -7.03 -1.07
CA GLN A 625 -0.50 -8.07 -2.08
C GLN A 625 -1.85 -8.22 -2.77
N ARG A 626 -1.93 -7.79 -4.04
CA ARG A 626 -3.11 -8.04 -4.88
C ARG A 626 -3.17 -9.53 -5.24
N ARG A 627 -4.36 -10.13 -5.13
CA ARG A 627 -4.65 -11.48 -5.64
C ARG A 627 -4.53 -11.48 -7.17
N SER A 628 -3.70 -12.37 -7.70
CA SER A 628 -3.65 -12.63 -9.14
C SER A 628 -4.76 -13.60 -9.55
N GLY A 629 -5.90 -13.07 -10.01
CA GLY A 629 -6.90 -13.87 -10.70
C GLY A 629 -6.36 -14.41 -12.04
N GLN A 630 -6.75 -15.62 -12.43
CA GLN A 630 -6.48 -16.16 -13.75
C GLN A 630 -7.39 -15.48 -14.76
N LEU A 631 -6.85 -14.50 -15.50
CA LEU A 631 -7.58 -13.81 -16.56
C LEU A 631 -8.03 -14.79 -17.66
N PRO A 632 -9.12 -14.49 -18.38
CA PRO A 632 -9.62 -15.34 -19.45
C PRO A 632 -8.55 -15.64 -20.50
N ILE A 633 -8.21 -16.91 -20.67
CA ILE A 633 -7.38 -17.39 -21.78
C ILE A 633 -8.28 -17.69 -22.99
N GLN A 634 -7.70 -17.62 -24.19
CA GLN A 634 -8.32 -18.15 -25.40
C GLN A 634 -8.27 -19.69 -25.36
N LYS A 635 -9.36 -20.35 -25.73
CA LYS A 635 -9.45 -21.81 -25.86
C LYS A 635 -9.42 -22.21 -27.33
N GLU A 636 -9.02 -23.45 -27.59
CA GLU A 636 -9.00 -24.01 -28.94
C GLU A 636 -10.43 -24.11 -29.51
N GLY A 637 -10.61 -23.71 -30.78
CA GLY A 637 -11.91 -23.71 -31.45
C GLY A 637 -12.79 -22.46 -31.26
N GLU A 638 -12.38 -21.47 -30.45
CA GLU A 638 -13.16 -20.24 -30.22
C GLU A 638 -13.00 -19.23 -31.37
N GLU A 639 -14.12 -18.76 -31.94
CA GLU A 639 -14.16 -17.82 -33.07
C GLU A 639 -13.76 -16.38 -32.72
N VAL A 640 -13.89 -15.97 -31.45
CA VAL A 640 -13.66 -14.60 -30.97
C VAL A 640 -12.70 -14.59 -29.81
N ASP A 641 -11.92 -13.51 -29.66
CA ASP A 641 -10.91 -13.41 -28.61
C ASP A 641 -11.52 -12.99 -27.26
N TYR A 642 -11.59 -13.93 -26.31
CA TYR A 642 -12.12 -13.67 -24.96
C TYR A 642 -11.11 -13.01 -24.02
N ARG A 643 -9.84 -12.85 -24.39
CA ARG A 643 -8.79 -12.32 -23.48
C ARG A 643 -9.02 -10.86 -23.10
N GLY A 644 -9.68 -10.08 -23.97
CA GLY A 644 -9.97 -8.66 -23.74
C GLY A 644 -11.20 -8.37 -22.88
N VAL A 645 -12.01 -9.36 -22.49
CA VAL A 645 -13.28 -9.13 -21.76
C VAL A 645 -13.07 -8.65 -20.32
N LEU A 646 -11.85 -8.81 -19.80
CA LEU A 646 -11.36 -8.25 -18.53
C LEU A 646 -10.00 -7.58 -18.75
N HIS A 647 -9.69 -6.57 -17.92
CA HIS A 647 -8.43 -5.85 -17.96
C HIS A 647 -7.56 -6.21 -16.75
N ARG A 648 -6.30 -6.60 -17.01
CA ARG A 648 -5.36 -7.06 -15.96
C ARG A 648 -5.22 -6.07 -14.79
N ASP A 649 -5.19 -4.78 -15.09
CA ASP A 649 -4.99 -3.70 -14.12
C ASP A 649 -6.30 -3.26 -13.45
N GLY A 650 -7.41 -3.96 -13.68
CA GLY A 650 -8.73 -3.65 -13.11
C GLY A 650 -9.76 -3.38 -14.21
N SER A 651 -10.87 -4.10 -14.17
CA SER A 651 -11.91 -4.09 -15.21
C SER A 651 -13.08 -3.17 -14.85
N VAL A 652 -13.63 -2.46 -15.83
CA VAL A 652 -14.91 -1.74 -15.67
C VAL A 652 -15.98 -2.45 -16.49
N LEU A 653 -17.07 -2.78 -15.82
CA LEU A 653 -18.28 -3.33 -16.42
C LEU A 653 -19.43 -2.33 -16.33
N MET A 654 -20.32 -2.33 -17.33
CA MET A 654 -21.50 -1.45 -17.35
C MET A 654 -22.78 -2.19 -17.76
N SER A 655 -23.91 -1.80 -17.18
CA SER A 655 -25.23 -2.34 -17.57
C SER A 655 -25.79 -1.54 -18.75
N VAL A 656 -26.24 -2.22 -19.81
CA VAL A 656 -26.72 -1.62 -21.06
C VAL A 656 -28.17 -2.04 -21.32
N SER A 657 -29.01 -1.06 -21.66
CA SER A 657 -30.42 -1.24 -22.00
C SER A 657 -30.65 -1.33 -23.52
N LEU A 658 -31.77 -1.93 -23.93
CA LEU A 658 -32.16 -2.00 -25.35
C LEU A 658 -32.37 -0.61 -25.99
N ASP A 659 -32.76 0.40 -25.20
CA ASP A 659 -32.89 1.78 -25.70
C ASP A 659 -31.55 2.37 -26.14
N GLN A 660 -30.43 1.98 -25.51
CA GLN A 660 -29.10 2.47 -25.89
C GLN A 660 -28.57 1.80 -27.17
N LEU A 661 -29.04 0.59 -27.50
CA LEU A 661 -28.69 -0.09 -28.76
C LEU A 661 -29.29 0.61 -30.00
N LYS A 662 -30.32 1.46 -29.82
CA LYS A 662 -30.96 2.21 -30.91
C LYS A 662 -30.04 3.25 -31.56
N THR A 663 -28.97 3.65 -30.88
CA THR A 663 -27.96 4.59 -31.42
C THR A 663 -26.56 4.04 -31.15
N PRO A 664 -26.08 3.03 -31.93
CA PRO A 664 -24.85 2.31 -31.63
C PRO A 664 -23.60 3.19 -31.47
N GLU A 665 -23.44 4.20 -32.31
CA GLU A 665 -22.29 5.13 -32.25
C GLU A 665 -22.26 5.94 -30.95
N LEU A 666 -23.43 6.33 -30.43
CA LEU A 666 -23.54 7.00 -29.14
C LEU A 666 -23.21 6.04 -28.01
N LEU A 667 -23.72 4.81 -28.04
CA LEU A 667 -23.36 3.77 -27.07
C LEU A 667 -21.85 3.49 -27.06
N TYR A 668 -21.20 3.40 -28.22
CA TYR A 668 -19.75 3.19 -28.31
C TYR A 668 -18.96 4.35 -27.68
N LYS A 669 -19.32 5.61 -28.00
CA LYS A 669 -18.72 6.79 -27.35
C LYS A 669 -19.00 6.80 -25.84
N SER A 670 -20.21 6.44 -25.40
CA SER A 670 -20.57 6.30 -23.98
C SER A 670 -19.85 5.15 -23.26
N LEU A 671 -19.43 4.08 -23.96
CA LEU A 671 -18.56 3.03 -23.44
C LEU A 671 -17.06 3.42 -23.45
N ALA A 672 -16.74 4.65 -23.87
CA ALA A 672 -15.39 5.15 -24.13
C ALA A 672 -14.60 4.27 -25.13
N ALA A 673 -15.31 3.63 -26.06
CA ALA A 673 -14.69 3.00 -27.24
C ALA A 673 -14.45 4.08 -28.30
N LYS A 674 -13.25 4.10 -28.87
CA LYS A 674 -12.92 5.00 -29.98
C LYS A 674 -13.52 4.46 -31.28
N LEU A 675 -13.83 5.35 -32.23
CA LEU A 675 -14.38 4.97 -33.52
C LEU A 675 -13.34 5.16 -34.62
N ALA A 676 -13.25 4.18 -35.53
CA ALA A 676 -12.55 4.29 -36.80
C ALA A 676 -13.49 3.80 -37.90
N ILE A 677 -13.91 4.69 -38.81
CA ILE A 677 -14.82 4.37 -39.93
C ILE A 677 -16.11 3.66 -39.44
N GLY A 678 -16.69 4.12 -38.32
CA GLY A 678 -17.90 3.55 -37.72
C GLY A 678 -17.74 2.19 -37.01
N MET A 679 -16.52 1.62 -36.98
CA MET A 679 -16.19 0.47 -36.14
C MET A 679 -15.62 0.96 -34.79
N PRO A 680 -16.06 0.40 -33.65
CA PRO A 680 -15.45 0.69 -32.37
C PRO A 680 -14.07 0.04 -32.24
N PHE A 681 -13.25 0.48 -31.29
CA PHE A 681 -12.08 -0.24 -30.78
C PHE A 681 -11.79 0.13 -29.31
N LYS A 682 -11.14 -0.79 -28.58
CA LYS A 682 -10.78 -0.61 -27.17
C LYS A 682 -9.46 0.15 -27.00
N ASP A 683 -9.38 0.96 -25.95
CA ASP A 683 -8.14 1.49 -25.38
C ASP A 683 -8.15 1.37 -23.83
N LEU A 684 -7.19 2.03 -23.16
CA LEU A 684 -7.03 1.98 -21.70
C LEU A 684 -8.24 2.58 -20.93
N ALA A 685 -9.04 3.46 -21.54
CA ALA A 685 -10.23 4.07 -20.94
C ALA A 685 -11.56 3.39 -21.36
N THR A 686 -11.54 2.46 -22.31
CA THR A 686 -12.74 1.72 -22.74
C THR A 686 -13.23 0.71 -21.69
N VAL A 687 -14.56 0.57 -21.58
CA VAL A 687 -15.25 -0.47 -20.80
C VAL A 687 -14.89 -1.88 -21.29
N ASP A 688 -14.81 -2.87 -20.40
CA ASP A 688 -14.28 -4.20 -20.74
C ASP A 688 -15.35 -5.25 -21.06
N SER A 689 -16.48 -5.20 -20.35
CA SER A 689 -17.65 -6.02 -20.61
C SER A 689 -18.93 -5.25 -20.29
N ILE A 690 -20.03 -5.61 -20.94
CA ILE A 690 -21.36 -5.06 -20.69
C ILE A 690 -22.35 -6.14 -20.26
N LEU A 691 -23.26 -5.79 -19.37
CA LEU A 691 -24.38 -6.64 -18.93
C LEU A 691 -25.66 -6.16 -19.62
N LEU A 692 -26.33 -7.02 -20.38
CA LEU A 692 -27.67 -6.76 -20.90
C LEU A 692 -28.68 -7.64 -20.16
N ARG A 693 -29.64 -7.02 -19.49
CA ARG A 693 -30.70 -7.73 -18.74
C ARG A 693 -31.78 -8.31 -19.66
N GLU A 694 -31.86 -7.81 -20.90
CA GLU A 694 -32.73 -8.30 -21.98
C GLU A 694 -31.91 -8.34 -23.28
N LEU A 695 -32.11 -9.36 -24.12
CA LEU A 695 -31.56 -9.43 -25.47
C LEU A 695 -32.55 -8.85 -26.51
N PRO A 696 -32.04 -8.15 -27.55
CA PRO A 696 -32.87 -7.68 -28.65
C PRO A 696 -33.53 -8.86 -29.39
N PRO A 697 -34.70 -8.66 -30.02
CA PRO A 697 -35.37 -9.66 -30.85
C PRO A 697 -34.46 -10.29 -31.92
N ALA A 698 -34.78 -11.50 -32.40
CA ALA A 698 -33.95 -12.21 -33.38
C ALA A 698 -33.88 -11.52 -34.76
N ASP A 699 -34.92 -10.75 -35.06
CA ASP A 699 -35.17 -9.93 -36.24
C ASP A 699 -34.66 -8.47 -36.11
N ASP A 700 -34.24 -8.05 -34.91
CA ASP A 700 -33.56 -6.76 -34.71
C ASP A 700 -32.08 -6.87 -35.14
N HIS A 701 -31.87 -6.81 -36.45
CA HIS A 701 -30.57 -6.96 -37.08
C HIS A 701 -29.58 -5.83 -36.70
N ASP A 702 -30.06 -4.60 -36.49
CA ASP A 702 -29.20 -3.46 -36.19
C ASP A 702 -28.68 -3.51 -34.74
N ALA A 703 -29.54 -3.79 -33.76
CA ALA A 703 -29.10 -3.96 -32.37
C ALA A 703 -28.19 -5.20 -32.21
N ARG A 704 -28.46 -6.28 -32.95
CA ARG A 704 -27.61 -7.49 -32.95
C ARG A 704 -26.26 -7.25 -33.64
N LEU A 705 -26.23 -6.51 -34.74
CA LEU A 705 -24.98 -6.08 -35.37
C LEU A 705 -24.18 -5.16 -34.44
N ALA A 706 -24.86 -4.29 -33.69
CA ALA A 706 -24.21 -3.42 -32.72
C ALA A 706 -23.52 -4.21 -31.59
N LEU A 707 -24.19 -5.22 -31.03
CA LEU A 707 -23.61 -6.14 -30.05
C LEU A 707 -22.48 -7.00 -30.64
N LYS A 708 -22.63 -7.50 -31.88
CA LYS A 708 -21.56 -8.24 -32.57
C LYS A 708 -20.29 -7.39 -32.70
N ARG A 709 -20.39 -6.11 -33.09
CA ARG A 709 -19.22 -5.21 -33.21
C ARG A 709 -18.48 -4.99 -31.88
N LEU A 710 -19.14 -5.17 -30.73
CA LEU A 710 -18.50 -5.13 -29.42
C LEU A 710 -17.75 -6.43 -29.10
N ILE A 711 -18.35 -7.58 -29.43
CA ILE A 711 -17.70 -8.90 -29.30
C ILE A 711 -16.47 -8.98 -30.25
N ASP A 712 -16.58 -8.44 -31.47
CA ASP A 712 -15.50 -8.39 -32.47
C ASP A 712 -14.26 -7.61 -32.00
N ILE A 713 -14.37 -6.79 -30.94
CA ILE A 713 -13.27 -6.05 -30.31
C ILE A 713 -12.93 -6.55 -28.90
N SER A 714 -13.30 -7.80 -28.58
CA SER A 714 -13.09 -8.43 -27.29
C SER A 714 -13.75 -7.69 -26.11
N MET A 715 -14.85 -6.96 -26.33
CA MET A 715 -15.70 -6.49 -25.24
C MET A 715 -16.72 -7.59 -24.90
N GLY A 716 -16.71 -8.07 -23.66
CA GLY A 716 -17.57 -9.19 -23.27
C GLY A 716 -19.03 -8.78 -23.19
N VAL A 717 -19.92 -9.51 -23.85
CA VAL A 717 -21.37 -9.27 -23.78
C VAL A 717 -21.99 -10.32 -22.86
N ILE A 718 -22.46 -9.90 -21.67
CA ILE A 718 -22.99 -10.75 -20.62
C ILE A 718 -24.53 -10.72 -20.65
N THR A 719 -25.15 -11.90 -20.61
CA THR A 719 -26.60 -12.09 -20.79
C THR A 719 -27.19 -13.08 -19.78
N PRO A 720 -28.42 -12.90 -19.26
CA PRO A 720 -29.08 -13.93 -18.44
C PRO A 720 -29.34 -15.23 -19.21
N LEU A 721 -29.21 -16.36 -18.52
CA LEU A 721 -29.52 -17.70 -19.06
C LEU A 721 -30.89 -17.78 -19.76
N SER A 722 -31.93 -17.15 -19.19
CA SER A 722 -33.28 -17.14 -19.77
C SER A 722 -33.36 -16.44 -21.13
N GLU A 723 -32.59 -15.37 -21.32
CA GLU A 723 -32.56 -14.62 -22.58
C GLU A 723 -31.74 -15.38 -23.63
N GLN A 724 -30.60 -15.95 -23.24
CA GLN A 724 -29.77 -16.73 -24.19
C GLN A 724 -30.47 -18.01 -24.66
N LEU A 725 -31.30 -18.65 -23.82
CA LEU A 725 -32.09 -19.83 -24.20
C LEU A 725 -33.31 -19.50 -25.09
N THR A 726 -33.76 -18.24 -25.15
CA THR A 726 -34.97 -17.83 -25.90
C THR A 726 -34.67 -16.97 -27.13
N LYS A 727 -33.58 -16.19 -27.10
CA LYS A 727 -33.17 -15.23 -28.15
C LYS A 727 -31.65 -15.33 -28.41
N PRO A 728 -31.04 -16.52 -28.61
CA PRO A 728 -29.59 -16.71 -28.54
C PRO A 728 -28.78 -15.69 -29.34
N LEU A 729 -27.76 -15.13 -28.71
CA LEU A 729 -26.75 -14.25 -29.29
C LEU A 729 -25.41 -15.02 -29.35
N PRO A 730 -24.88 -15.36 -30.53
CA PRO A 730 -23.61 -16.06 -30.67
C PRO A 730 -22.47 -15.31 -29.96
N ASN A 731 -21.57 -16.07 -29.33
CA ASN A 731 -20.39 -15.56 -28.62
C ASN A 731 -20.66 -14.59 -27.44
N ALA A 732 -21.92 -14.50 -26.97
CA ALA A 732 -22.25 -13.87 -25.70
C ALA A 732 -21.91 -14.79 -24.52
N MET A 733 -21.42 -14.20 -23.42
CA MET A 733 -21.20 -14.86 -22.15
C MET A 733 -22.52 -14.93 -21.36
N VAL A 734 -22.72 -16.01 -20.60
CA VAL A 734 -24.00 -16.26 -19.91
C VAL A 734 -23.84 -16.16 -18.40
N LEU A 735 -24.61 -15.24 -17.80
CA LEU A 735 -24.76 -15.07 -16.37
C LEU A 735 -25.65 -16.19 -15.80
N VAL A 736 -25.12 -16.90 -14.81
CA VAL A 736 -25.79 -17.98 -14.08
C VAL A 736 -25.59 -17.82 -12.56
N ASN A 737 -26.59 -18.20 -11.78
CA ASN A 737 -26.48 -18.32 -10.31
C ASN A 737 -26.34 -19.79 -9.87
N LEU A 738 -26.04 -20.03 -8.58
CA LEU A 738 -25.86 -21.38 -8.03
C LEU A 738 -27.06 -22.32 -8.23
N LYS A 739 -28.29 -21.78 -8.31
CA LYS A 739 -29.52 -22.57 -8.57
C LYS A 739 -29.62 -23.00 -10.03
N GLU A 740 -29.21 -22.16 -10.97
CA GLU A 740 -29.15 -22.49 -12.41
C GLU A 740 -28.02 -23.47 -12.73
N LEU A 741 -26.90 -23.36 -12.00
CA LEU A 741 -25.81 -24.34 -12.03
C LEU A 741 -26.25 -25.71 -11.47
N SER A 742 -26.83 -25.75 -10.27
CA SER A 742 -27.23 -27.01 -9.62
C SER A 742 -28.42 -27.71 -10.28
N THR A 743 -29.34 -26.98 -10.91
CA THR A 743 -30.37 -27.56 -11.79
C THR A 743 -29.82 -28.04 -13.13
N GLY A 744 -28.59 -27.65 -13.50
CA GLY A 744 -27.98 -28.01 -14.77
C GLY A 744 -28.57 -27.30 -16.00
N ALA A 745 -29.39 -26.26 -15.81
CA ALA A 745 -30.10 -25.59 -16.90
C ALA A 745 -29.16 -24.95 -17.93
N TYR A 746 -27.97 -24.54 -17.50
CA TYR A 746 -26.90 -24.04 -18.37
C TYR A 746 -26.39 -25.07 -19.40
N LYS A 747 -26.64 -26.38 -19.20
CA LYS A 747 -26.24 -27.44 -20.15
C LYS A 747 -27.13 -27.52 -21.40
N LEU A 748 -28.14 -26.64 -21.50
CA LEU A 748 -28.94 -26.43 -22.70
C LEU A 748 -28.32 -25.37 -23.64
N LEU A 749 -27.26 -24.69 -23.21
CA LEU A 749 -26.48 -23.77 -24.04
C LEU A 749 -25.61 -24.53 -25.06
N PRO A 750 -25.18 -23.89 -26.17
CA PRO A 750 -24.18 -24.46 -27.07
C PRO A 750 -22.87 -24.80 -26.35
N GLU A 751 -22.19 -25.85 -26.82
CA GLU A 751 -20.85 -26.21 -26.34
C GLU A 751 -19.86 -25.05 -26.54
N GLY A 752 -18.92 -24.87 -25.61
CA GLY A 752 -18.00 -23.74 -25.58
C GLY A 752 -18.58 -22.42 -25.01
N THR A 753 -19.88 -22.32 -24.72
CA THR A 753 -20.47 -21.08 -24.17
C THR A 753 -19.82 -20.68 -22.85
N ARG A 754 -19.23 -19.48 -22.81
CA ARG A 754 -18.55 -18.92 -21.63
C ARG A 754 -19.53 -18.55 -20.53
N LEU A 755 -19.28 -19.03 -19.31
CA LEU A 755 -20.10 -18.76 -18.13
C LEU A 755 -19.54 -17.60 -17.29
N VAL A 756 -20.46 -16.87 -16.66
CA VAL A 756 -20.22 -15.85 -15.62
C VAL A 756 -21.07 -16.23 -14.41
N VAL A 757 -20.50 -16.33 -13.22
CA VAL A 757 -21.22 -16.85 -12.04
C VAL A 757 -21.56 -15.74 -11.05
N SER A 758 -22.83 -15.56 -10.72
CA SER A 758 -23.31 -14.60 -9.72
C SER A 758 -23.30 -15.22 -8.32
N LEU A 759 -22.63 -14.58 -7.35
CA LEU A 759 -22.51 -15.00 -5.95
C LEU A 759 -22.72 -13.81 -4.99
N ARG A 760 -23.29 -14.07 -3.81
CA ARG A 760 -23.48 -13.09 -2.71
C ARG A 760 -22.32 -13.06 -1.71
N GLY A 761 -21.57 -14.15 -1.58
CA GLY A 761 -20.54 -14.36 -0.56
C GLY A 761 -21.05 -14.80 0.83
N ASP A 762 -22.37 -14.88 1.02
CA ASP A 762 -23.03 -15.38 2.23
C ASP A 762 -23.68 -16.77 2.10
N GLU A 763 -23.53 -17.44 0.93
CA GLU A 763 -23.98 -18.82 0.67
C GLU A 763 -23.22 -19.86 1.53
N SER A 764 -23.81 -21.03 1.75
CA SER A 764 -23.17 -22.11 2.51
C SER A 764 -21.91 -22.64 1.79
N TYR A 765 -20.96 -23.25 2.51
CA TYR A 765 -19.78 -23.82 1.85
C TYR A 765 -20.17 -25.01 0.95
N GLU A 766 -21.18 -25.78 1.34
CA GLU A 766 -21.78 -26.86 0.56
C GLU A 766 -22.44 -26.36 -0.74
N GLU A 767 -23.02 -25.16 -0.75
CA GLU A 767 -23.52 -24.51 -1.97
C GLU A 767 -22.37 -24.06 -2.90
N LEU A 768 -21.25 -23.59 -2.32
CA LEU A 768 -20.07 -23.14 -3.07
C LEU A 768 -19.22 -24.29 -3.65
N GLU A 769 -19.37 -25.54 -3.17
CA GLU A 769 -18.64 -26.70 -3.70
C GLU A 769 -18.84 -26.91 -5.21
N ILE A 770 -20.00 -26.50 -5.75
CA ILE A 770 -20.29 -26.63 -7.19
C ILE A 770 -19.30 -25.86 -8.07
N LEU A 771 -18.69 -24.79 -7.57
CA LEU A 771 -17.70 -23.98 -8.28
C LEU A 771 -16.47 -24.79 -8.71
N LYS A 772 -16.14 -25.87 -8.00
CA LYS A 772 -15.00 -26.76 -8.32
C LYS A 772 -15.19 -27.53 -9.62
N GLY A 773 -16.43 -27.65 -10.11
CA GLY A 773 -16.79 -28.29 -11.38
C GLY A 773 -17.14 -27.32 -12.50
N ILE A 774 -16.93 -26.00 -12.34
CA ILE A 774 -17.40 -24.97 -13.28
C ILE A 774 -16.22 -24.14 -13.81
N ASP A 775 -16.08 -24.12 -15.13
CA ASP A 775 -15.15 -23.29 -15.88
C ASP A 775 -15.73 -21.87 -16.04
N ALA A 776 -15.66 -21.09 -14.95
CA ALA A 776 -16.17 -19.73 -14.89
C ALA A 776 -15.17 -18.71 -15.45
N THR A 777 -15.62 -17.85 -16.35
CA THR A 777 -14.82 -16.76 -16.95
C THR A 777 -14.57 -15.64 -15.95
N MET A 778 -15.56 -15.36 -15.09
CA MET A 778 -15.48 -14.47 -13.94
C MET A 778 -16.62 -14.76 -12.96
N ILE A 779 -16.47 -14.28 -11.72
CA ILE A 779 -17.53 -14.19 -10.72
C ILE A 779 -18.03 -12.74 -10.62
N LEU A 780 -19.34 -12.54 -10.60
CA LEU A 780 -19.95 -11.29 -10.13
C LEU A 780 -20.29 -11.43 -8.64
N HIS A 781 -19.71 -10.59 -7.80
CA HIS A 781 -20.07 -10.48 -6.40
C HIS A 781 -21.26 -9.52 -6.25
N ASP A 782 -22.46 -10.07 -6.42
CA ASP A 782 -23.76 -9.38 -6.36
C ASP A 782 -24.47 -9.63 -5.02
N LEU A 783 -24.14 -8.79 -4.03
CA LEU A 783 -24.94 -8.61 -2.83
C LEU A 783 -25.83 -7.35 -3.00
N PRO A 784 -27.09 -7.31 -2.55
CA PRO A 784 -27.89 -6.09 -2.59
C PRO A 784 -27.29 -4.94 -1.77
N PHE A 785 -27.29 -3.71 -2.28
CA PHE A 785 -26.74 -2.55 -1.55
C PHE A 785 -27.53 -2.17 -0.28
N GLY A 786 -28.85 -2.41 -0.28
CA GLY A 786 -29.74 -2.13 0.86
C GLY A 786 -29.84 -3.24 1.92
N GLU A 787 -28.93 -4.22 1.90
CA GLU A 787 -28.92 -5.34 2.83
C GLU A 787 -28.52 -4.88 4.25
N ASP A 788 -29.44 -5.03 5.22
CA ASP A 788 -29.23 -4.55 6.60
C ASP A 788 -28.48 -5.55 7.49
N LYS A 789 -28.36 -6.83 7.09
CA LYS A 789 -27.70 -7.88 7.89
C LYS A 789 -26.33 -8.27 7.35
N THR A 790 -26.26 -8.70 6.09
CA THR A 790 -25.01 -9.15 5.47
C THR A 790 -24.14 -7.95 5.09
N SER A 791 -22.93 -7.87 5.64
CA SER A 791 -21.95 -6.86 5.21
C SER A 791 -21.21 -7.32 3.97
N ARG A 792 -21.28 -6.55 2.88
CA ARG A 792 -20.60 -6.85 1.61
C ARG A 792 -19.09 -7.08 1.79
N VAL A 793 -18.43 -6.25 2.60
CA VAL A 793 -16.97 -6.36 2.82
C VAL A 793 -16.62 -7.70 3.47
N HIS A 794 -17.45 -8.15 4.43
CA HIS A 794 -17.23 -9.40 5.14
C HIS A 794 -17.63 -10.64 4.29
N ALA A 795 -18.69 -10.53 3.48
CA ALA A 795 -19.09 -11.57 2.52
C ALA A 795 -18.04 -11.78 1.41
N ALA A 796 -17.48 -10.70 0.86
CA ALA A 796 -16.36 -10.79 -0.07
C ALA A 796 -15.13 -11.46 0.56
N ARG A 797 -14.67 -10.97 1.73
CA ARG A 797 -13.50 -11.56 2.42
C ARG A 797 -13.69 -13.06 2.64
N ARG A 798 -14.87 -13.49 3.11
CA ARG A 798 -15.24 -14.92 3.23
C ARG A 798 -15.18 -15.67 1.90
N LEU A 799 -15.74 -15.10 0.83
CA LEU A 799 -15.70 -15.70 -0.52
C LEU A 799 -14.25 -15.87 -1.02
N PHE A 800 -13.39 -14.87 -0.86
CA PHE A 800 -11.99 -14.96 -1.26
C PHE A 800 -11.17 -15.98 -0.44
N GLU A 801 -11.47 -16.13 0.85
CA GLU A 801 -10.88 -17.18 1.68
C GLU A 801 -11.33 -18.58 1.21
N TYR A 802 -12.62 -18.78 0.88
CA TYR A 802 -13.10 -20.03 0.26
C TYR A 802 -12.43 -20.30 -1.10
N LEU A 803 -12.32 -19.28 -1.97
CA LEU A 803 -11.65 -19.41 -3.25
C LEU A 803 -10.17 -19.80 -3.08
N SER A 804 -9.48 -19.22 -2.10
CA SER A 804 -8.06 -19.52 -1.82
C SER A 804 -7.85 -20.90 -1.18
N ASP A 805 -8.65 -21.28 -0.17
CA ASP A 805 -8.63 -22.63 0.45
C ASP A 805 -8.83 -23.77 -0.57
N ASN A 806 -9.45 -23.47 -1.72
CA ASN A 806 -9.76 -24.42 -2.79
C ASN A 806 -9.00 -24.17 -4.11
N ALA A 807 -7.99 -23.30 -4.11
CA ALA A 807 -7.17 -22.92 -5.28
C ALA A 807 -7.96 -22.41 -6.51
N LEU A 808 -9.15 -21.82 -6.29
CA LEU A 808 -10.05 -21.32 -7.33
C LEU A 808 -9.65 -19.88 -7.74
N ASN A 809 -8.92 -19.77 -8.85
CA ASN A 809 -8.32 -18.52 -9.31
C ASN A 809 -9.25 -17.61 -10.14
N PHE A 810 -10.56 -17.83 -10.13
CA PHE A 810 -11.52 -17.03 -10.91
C PHE A 810 -11.38 -15.51 -10.65
N PRO A 811 -11.41 -14.66 -11.69
CA PRO A 811 -11.51 -13.20 -11.52
C PRO A 811 -12.81 -12.81 -10.82
N VAL A 812 -12.77 -11.85 -9.90
CA VAL A 812 -13.96 -11.42 -9.13
C VAL A 812 -14.26 -9.94 -9.37
N ILE A 813 -15.45 -9.66 -9.91
CA ILE A 813 -15.95 -8.31 -10.17
C ILE A 813 -16.93 -7.91 -9.06
N HIS A 814 -16.76 -6.74 -8.46
CA HIS A 814 -17.71 -6.24 -7.45
C HIS A 814 -18.89 -5.56 -8.11
N HIS A 815 -20.06 -6.19 -8.02
CA HIS A 815 -21.31 -5.69 -8.58
C HIS A 815 -22.11 -4.99 -7.50
N ILE A 816 -22.32 -3.67 -7.65
CA ILE A 816 -23.13 -2.86 -6.74
C ILE A 816 -24.29 -2.25 -7.52
N SER A 817 -25.48 -2.79 -7.30
CA SER A 817 -26.73 -2.18 -7.74
C SER A 817 -27.28 -1.25 -6.66
N PHE A 818 -27.24 0.06 -6.91
CA PHE A 818 -27.70 1.11 -6.01
C PHE A 818 -29.20 1.41 -6.21
N PRO A 819 -29.92 1.82 -5.15
CA PRO A 819 -31.33 2.17 -5.26
C PRO A 819 -31.58 3.41 -6.13
N ASN A 820 -32.71 3.40 -6.84
CA ASN A 820 -33.25 4.56 -7.53
C ASN A 820 -33.40 5.76 -6.56
N GLY A 821 -33.00 6.96 -6.98
CA GLY A 821 -33.07 8.18 -6.17
C GLY A 821 -31.86 8.41 -5.25
N ILE A 822 -30.82 7.57 -5.31
CA ILE A 822 -29.59 7.76 -4.52
C ILE A 822 -28.89 9.10 -4.85
N HIS A 823 -28.32 9.79 -3.86
CA HIS A 823 -27.51 10.98 -4.10
C HIS A 823 -26.14 10.62 -4.73
N ARG A 824 -25.55 11.49 -5.56
CA ARG A 824 -24.23 11.22 -6.17
C ARG A 824 -23.14 10.96 -5.11
N ASP A 825 -23.03 11.81 -4.09
CA ASP A 825 -22.09 11.59 -2.98
C ASP A 825 -22.35 10.28 -2.22
N ASP A 826 -23.60 9.83 -2.06
CA ASP A 826 -23.89 8.55 -1.39
C ASP A 826 -23.50 7.35 -2.25
N LEU A 827 -23.62 7.47 -3.57
CA LEU A 827 -23.14 6.46 -4.52
C LEU A 827 -21.60 6.40 -4.53
N VAL A 828 -20.93 7.56 -4.61
CA VAL A 828 -19.46 7.67 -4.56
C VAL A 828 -18.90 7.15 -3.23
N ILE A 829 -19.47 7.59 -2.10
CA ILE A 829 -19.06 7.13 -0.77
C ILE A 829 -19.40 5.66 -0.57
N GLY A 830 -20.57 5.21 -1.04
CA GLY A 830 -20.98 3.81 -1.01
C GLY A 830 -20.05 2.90 -1.80
N ALA A 831 -19.66 3.28 -3.02
CA ALA A 831 -18.75 2.52 -3.87
C ALA A 831 -17.34 2.43 -3.25
N GLY A 832 -16.76 3.56 -2.83
CA GLY A 832 -15.45 3.62 -2.17
C GLY A 832 -15.41 2.84 -0.85
N SER A 833 -16.46 2.94 -0.03
CA SER A 833 -16.53 2.27 1.29
C SER A 833 -16.94 0.78 1.22
N ASN A 834 -17.16 0.22 0.02
CA ASN A 834 -17.57 -1.17 -0.17
C ASN A 834 -16.66 -1.91 -1.16
N ALA A 835 -16.73 -1.59 -2.45
CA ALA A 835 -15.83 -2.16 -3.44
C ALA A 835 -14.41 -1.65 -3.22
N GLY A 836 -14.24 -0.33 -3.01
CA GLY A 836 -12.92 0.27 -2.80
C GLY A 836 -12.17 -0.33 -1.60
N ALA A 837 -12.89 -0.66 -0.54
CA ALA A 837 -12.35 -1.33 0.65
C ALA A 837 -11.78 -2.73 0.37
N LEU A 838 -12.36 -3.46 -0.57
CA LEU A 838 -11.89 -4.78 -0.99
C LEU A 838 -10.72 -4.66 -1.97
N LEU A 839 -10.77 -3.69 -2.89
CA LEU A 839 -9.70 -3.45 -3.85
C LEU A 839 -8.39 -2.97 -3.17
N VAL A 840 -8.45 -2.13 -2.13
CA VAL A 840 -7.25 -1.79 -1.32
C VAL A 840 -6.80 -2.90 -0.37
N ASP A 841 -7.67 -3.88 -0.10
CA ASP A 841 -7.31 -5.16 0.54
C ASP A 841 -6.66 -6.15 -0.44
N GLY A 842 -6.49 -5.77 -1.73
CA GLY A 842 -5.95 -6.64 -2.78
C GLY A 842 -6.94 -7.66 -3.33
N LEU A 843 -8.22 -7.56 -2.94
CA LEU A 843 -9.29 -8.50 -3.22
C LEU A 843 -10.23 -7.97 -4.30
N GLY A 844 -10.01 -8.37 -5.56
CA GLY A 844 -10.90 -8.08 -6.69
C GLY A 844 -10.19 -7.64 -7.98
N ASP A 845 -10.91 -7.80 -9.10
CA ASP A 845 -10.38 -7.67 -10.46
C ASP A 845 -11.16 -6.65 -11.32
N GLY A 846 -12.20 -6.03 -10.75
CA GLY A 846 -12.98 -4.99 -11.40
C GLY A 846 -14.28 -4.64 -10.67
N VAL A 847 -15.07 -3.75 -11.28
CA VAL A 847 -16.34 -3.26 -10.73
C VAL A 847 -17.45 -3.17 -11.79
N LEU A 848 -18.69 -3.41 -11.35
CA LEU A 848 -19.93 -3.11 -12.08
C LEU A 848 -20.80 -2.24 -11.16
N LEU A 849 -20.98 -0.97 -11.49
CA LEU A 849 -21.83 -0.04 -10.73
C LEU A 849 -23.10 0.26 -11.52
N GLU A 850 -24.26 -0.03 -10.95
CA GLU A 850 -25.57 0.29 -11.52
C GLU A 850 -26.33 1.28 -10.63
N ALA A 851 -26.93 2.31 -11.21
CA ALA A 851 -27.97 3.11 -10.56
C ALA A 851 -29.01 3.54 -11.61
N PRO A 852 -30.29 3.13 -11.50
CA PRO A 852 -31.27 3.29 -12.59
C PRO A 852 -31.57 4.73 -13.03
N ASP A 853 -31.26 5.72 -12.19
CA ASP A 853 -31.56 7.14 -12.39
C ASP A 853 -30.31 8.02 -12.51
N LYS A 854 -29.16 7.42 -12.87
CA LYS A 854 -27.90 8.14 -13.06
C LYS A 854 -27.43 8.07 -14.51
N ASP A 855 -26.80 9.16 -14.93
CA ASP A 855 -26.21 9.28 -16.25
C ASP A 855 -25.05 8.28 -16.44
N PHE A 856 -24.98 7.73 -17.64
CA PHE A 856 -24.07 6.64 -17.98
C PHE A 856 -22.61 7.07 -17.84
N ASP A 857 -22.28 8.30 -18.27
CA ASP A 857 -20.95 8.87 -18.12
C ASP A 857 -20.53 9.03 -16.65
N PHE A 858 -21.41 9.49 -15.75
CA PHE A 858 -21.11 9.50 -14.30
C PHE A 858 -20.83 8.09 -13.75
N LEU A 859 -21.60 7.07 -14.13
CA LEU A 859 -21.36 5.69 -13.67
C LEU A 859 -20.02 5.13 -14.21
N ARG A 860 -19.71 5.37 -15.49
CA ARG A 860 -18.42 5.01 -16.11
C ARG A 860 -17.26 5.71 -15.40
N ASN A 861 -17.35 7.03 -15.26
CA ASN A 861 -16.30 7.86 -14.68
C ASN A 861 -16.08 7.52 -13.20
N THR A 862 -17.16 7.30 -12.43
CA THR A 862 -17.11 6.82 -11.04
C THR A 862 -16.40 5.47 -10.93
N SER A 863 -16.67 4.54 -11.87
CA SER A 863 -16.04 3.22 -11.90
C SER A 863 -14.53 3.29 -12.15
N PHE A 864 -14.08 4.11 -13.11
CA PHE A 864 -12.64 4.33 -13.33
C PHE A 864 -11.97 5.10 -12.19
N ASN A 865 -12.64 6.14 -11.66
CA ASN A 865 -12.16 6.90 -10.50
C ASN A 865 -11.94 6.02 -9.26
N LEU A 866 -12.81 5.03 -9.05
CA LEU A 866 -12.67 4.02 -8.00
C LEU A 866 -11.41 3.16 -8.21
N LEU A 867 -11.20 2.60 -9.42
CA LEU A 867 -9.99 1.82 -9.73
C LEU A 867 -8.70 2.64 -9.60
N GLN A 868 -8.69 3.88 -10.07
CA GLN A 868 -7.55 4.79 -9.97
C GLN A 868 -7.25 5.16 -8.50
N GLY A 869 -8.29 5.43 -7.70
CA GLY A 869 -8.18 5.67 -6.26
C GLY A 869 -7.67 4.45 -5.47
N CYS A 870 -8.00 3.24 -5.93
CA CYS A 870 -7.51 1.97 -5.37
C CYS A 870 -6.14 1.51 -5.90
N ARG A 871 -5.43 2.36 -6.68
CA ARG A 871 -4.10 2.04 -7.27
C ARG A 871 -4.11 0.86 -8.25
N MET A 872 -5.21 0.71 -8.99
CA MET A 872 -5.40 -0.34 -9.98
C MET A 872 -5.18 0.18 -11.42
N ARG A 873 -6.20 0.81 -12.02
CA ARG A 873 -6.17 1.29 -13.41
C ARG A 873 -6.23 2.81 -13.47
N ASN A 874 -5.18 3.43 -14.01
CA ASN A 874 -5.10 4.87 -14.22
C ASN A 874 -5.51 5.19 -15.66
N THR A 875 -6.67 5.82 -15.88
CA THR A 875 -7.18 6.15 -17.23
C THR A 875 -7.01 7.62 -17.60
N LYS A 876 -6.72 8.47 -16.61
CA LYS A 876 -6.50 9.91 -16.73
C LYS A 876 -5.35 10.34 -15.81
N THR A 877 -4.89 11.57 -15.94
CA THR A 877 -3.89 12.17 -15.04
C THR A 877 -4.38 12.17 -13.59
N GLU A 878 -3.54 11.79 -12.63
CA GLU A 878 -3.84 11.97 -11.21
C GLU A 878 -3.41 13.36 -10.73
N TYR A 879 -4.26 14.01 -9.94
CA TYR A 879 -3.95 15.25 -9.26
C TYR A 879 -3.87 15.05 -7.75
N VAL A 880 -2.73 15.40 -7.17
CA VAL A 880 -2.47 15.39 -5.73
C VAL A 880 -2.49 16.83 -5.24
N SER A 881 -3.70 17.41 -5.17
CA SER A 881 -3.92 18.80 -4.76
C SER A 881 -4.11 18.91 -3.24
N CYS A 882 -3.47 19.92 -2.62
CA CYS A 882 -3.63 20.14 -1.18
C CYS A 882 -4.96 20.81 -0.85
N PRO A 883 -5.57 20.53 0.32
CA PRO A 883 -6.91 21.03 0.68
C PRO A 883 -6.97 22.53 1.00
N SER A 884 -5.93 23.29 0.62
CA SER A 884 -5.61 24.64 1.06
C SER A 884 -5.52 24.81 2.60
N CYS A 885 -4.99 25.95 3.03
CA CYS A 885 -4.97 26.41 4.43
C CYS A 885 -4.50 27.87 4.46
N GLY A 886 -4.53 28.55 5.62
CA GLY A 886 -3.94 29.88 5.82
C GLY A 886 -2.41 30.00 5.64
N ARG A 887 -1.76 29.08 4.92
CA ARG A 887 -0.39 29.15 4.41
C ARG A 887 -0.32 29.21 2.88
N THR A 888 -1.45 29.00 2.19
CA THR A 888 -1.56 28.95 0.74
C THR A 888 -1.21 30.30 0.11
N LEU A 889 -0.43 30.28 -0.98
CA LEU A 889 0.18 31.48 -1.59
C LEU A 889 -0.50 31.94 -2.91
N PHE A 890 -1.51 31.21 -3.38
CA PHE A 890 -2.23 31.43 -4.65
C PHE A 890 -3.59 30.71 -4.62
N ASP A 891 -4.51 31.03 -5.53
CA ASP A 891 -5.78 30.29 -5.59
C ASP A 891 -5.57 28.86 -6.11
N LEU A 892 -5.75 27.89 -5.22
CA LEU A 892 -5.53 26.48 -5.52
C LEU A 892 -6.60 25.86 -6.42
N GLN A 893 -7.81 26.41 -6.44
CA GLN A 893 -8.91 25.92 -7.26
C GLN A 893 -8.73 26.41 -8.69
N GLU A 894 -8.45 27.71 -8.86
CA GLU A 894 -8.17 28.30 -10.18
C GLU A 894 -6.96 27.62 -10.85
N ILE A 895 -5.84 27.49 -10.13
CA ILE A 895 -4.63 26.84 -10.68
C ILE A 895 -4.83 25.33 -10.87
N SER A 896 -5.59 24.64 -10.01
CA SER A 896 -5.90 23.21 -10.25
C SER A 896 -6.74 23.06 -11.53
N ALA A 897 -7.74 23.91 -11.75
CA ALA A 897 -8.55 23.89 -12.98
C ALA A 897 -7.70 24.16 -14.24
N GLN A 898 -6.87 25.21 -14.24
CA GLN A 898 -5.98 25.54 -15.37
C GLN A 898 -5.00 24.41 -15.71
N ILE A 899 -4.42 23.76 -14.70
CA ILE A 899 -3.52 22.61 -14.91
C ILE A 899 -4.31 21.40 -15.41
N ARG A 900 -5.49 21.13 -14.84
CA ARG A 900 -6.38 20.01 -15.24
C ARG A 900 -6.80 20.11 -16.70
N GLU A 901 -7.36 21.24 -17.11
CA GLU A 901 -7.76 21.53 -18.49
C GLU A 901 -6.67 21.16 -19.50
N LYS A 902 -5.44 21.62 -19.25
CA LYS A 902 -4.30 21.40 -20.15
C LYS A 902 -3.62 20.03 -20.03
N THR A 903 -3.96 19.18 -19.05
CA THR A 903 -3.21 17.92 -18.79
C THR A 903 -4.03 16.66 -18.54
N LEU A 904 -5.37 16.72 -18.43
CA LEU A 904 -6.22 15.58 -18.01
C LEU A 904 -6.05 14.30 -18.86
N HIS A 905 -5.69 14.47 -20.12
CA HIS A 905 -5.55 13.44 -21.16
C HIS A 905 -4.26 12.61 -21.08
N LEU A 906 -3.44 12.73 -20.02
CA LEU A 906 -2.16 12.04 -19.86
C LEU A 906 -2.28 10.84 -18.89
N PRO A 907 -2.73 9.66 -19.36
CA PRO A 907 -2.89 8.48 -18.50
C PRO A 907 -1.56 8.06 -17.87
N GLY A 908 -1.58 7.76 -16.58
CA GLY A 908 -0.37 7.35 -15.85
C GLY A 908 0.64 8.47 -15.61
N VAL A 909 0.25 9.74 -15.76
CA VAL A 909 0.98 10.91 -15.21
C VAL A 909 0.33 11.35 -13.91
N SER A 910 1.13 11.74 -12.93
CA SER A 910 0.68 12.25 -11.64
C SER A 910 1.29 13.62 -11.33
N ILE A 911 0.44 14.59 -10.96
CA ILE A 911 0.80 15.99 -10.77
C ILE A 911 0.35 16.46 -9.39
N ALA A 912 1.30 16.86 -8.55
CA ALA A 912 1.03 17.46 -7.25
C ALA A 912 0.86 18.99 -7.35
N ILE A 913 -0.18 19.53 -6.71
CA ILE A 913 -0.51 20.97 -6.76
C ILE A 913 -0.60 21.51 -5.32
N MET A 914 0.42 22.26 -4.92
CA MET A 914 0.74 22.49 -3.50
C MET A 914 0.82 23.98 -3.17
N GLY A 915 -0.15 24.47 -2.39
CA GLY A 915 -0.26 25.90 -2.05
C GLY A 915 0.91 26.50 -1.27
N CYS A 916 1.80 25.68 -0.67
CA CYS A 916 2.99 26.16 0.03
C CYS A 916 4.13 25.13 0.10
N ILE A 917 5.36 25.64 0.14
CA ILE A 917 6.62 24.91 0.28
C ILE A 917 6.75 24.07 1.57
N VAL A 918 5.89 24.26 2.57
CA VAL A 918 6.06 23.69 3.92
C VAL A 918 5.89 22.18 3.91
N ASN A 919 4.70 21.68 3.56
CA ASN A 919 4.46 20.24 3.44
C ASN A 919 4.58 19.74 1.99
N GLY A 920 4.34 20.60 1.00
CA GLY A 920 4.13 20.20 -0.40
C GLY A 920 5.18 19.26 -1.01
N PRO A 921 6.49 19.57 -0.93
CA PRO A 921 7.57 18.70 -1.41
C PRO A 921 7.68 17.34 -0.71
N GLY A 922 7.03 17.18 0.44
CA GLY A 922 6.88 15.91 1.14
C GLY A 922 5.60 15.18 0.73
N GLU A 923 4.45 15.86 0.79
CA GLU A 923 3.13 15.31 0.46
C GLU A 923 2.97 14.96 -1.04
N MET A 924 3.87 15.47 -1.91
CA MET A 924 4.02 15.03 -3.31
C MET A 924 4.89 13.77 -3.52
N ALA A 925 5.30 13.06 -2.45
CA ALA A 925 6.27 11.95 -2.53
C ALA A 925 5.99 10.91 -3.63
N ASP A 926 4.71 10.67 -3.91
CA ASP A 926 4.20 9.65 -4.83
C ASP A 926 3.84 10.22 -6.22
N ALA A 927 4.20 11.48 -6.54
CA ALA A 927 3.86 12.15 -7.80
C ALA A 927 5.05 12.33 -8.75
N ASP A 928 4.82 12.23 -10.06
CA ASP A 928 5.85 12.42 -11.11
C ASP A 928 6.33 13.87 -11.17
N PHE A 929 5.39 14.82 -11.11
CA PHE A 929 5.64 16.26 -11.24
C PHE A 929 4.98 17.03 -10.11
N GLY A 930 5.54 18.18 -9.74
CA GLY A 930 4.98 19.04 -8.70
C GLY A 930 5.01 20.53 -9.04
N TYR A 931 3.92 21.22 -8.70
CA TYR A 931 3.73 22.66 -8.78
C TYR A 931 3.58 23.20 -7.35
N VAL A 932 4.53 24.01 -6.87
CA VAL A 932 4.58 24.42 -5.46
C VAL A 932 4.68 25.93 -5.31
N GLY A 933 3.86 26.50 -4.44
CA GLY A 933 4.03 27.89 -3.99
C GLY A 933 5.32 28.03 -3.18
N GLY A 934 6.35 28.63 -3.78
CA GLY A 934 7.63 28.92 -3.14
C GLY A 934 7.60 30.24 -2.36
N ALA A 935 6.99 31.27 -2.94
CA ALA A 935 6.74 32.58 -2.34
C ALA A 935 5.49 33.23 -2.99
N PRO A 936 4.94 34.34 -2.45
CA PRO A 936 3.82 35.05 -3.11
C PRO A 936 4.18 35.42 -4.56
N GLY A 937 3.30 35.07 -5.50
CA GLY A 937 3.54 35.25 -6.94
C GLY A 937 4.49 34.23 -7.60
N LYS A 938 5.14 33.35 -6.82
CA LYS A 938 6.30 32.55 -7.24
C LYS A 938 6.12 31.05 -7.07
N ILE A 939 6.37 30.31 -8.16
CA ILE A 939 6.21 28.87 -8.23
C ILE A 939 7.58 28.17 -8.40
N ASP A 940 7.77 27.09 -7.66
CA ASP A 940 8.84 26.12 -7.83
C ASP A 940 8.27 24.84 -8.48
N LEU A 941 8.95 24.30 -9.49
CA LEU A 941 8.54 23.08 -10.20
C LEU A 941 9.47 21.91 -9.89
N TYR A 942 8.86 20.74 -9.74
CA TYR A 942 9.46 19.51 -9.24
C TYR A 942 9.33 18.35 -10.21
N VAL A 943 10.29 17.42 -10.15
CA VAL A 943 10.20 16.07 -10.72
C VAL A 943 10.50 15.08 -9.60
N GLY A 944 9.50 14.28 -9.22
CA GLY A 944 9.47 13.59 -7.93
C GLY A 944 9.78 14.56 -6.77
N LYS A 945 10.62 14.13 -5.83
CA LYS A 945 11.06 14.94 -4.68
C LYS A 945 12.11 16.03 -5.03
N THR A 946 12.52 16.17 -6.30
CA THR A 946 13.62 17.08 -6.73
C THR A 946 13.09 18.39 -7.32
N VAL A 947 13.60 19.54 -6.86
CA VAL A 947 13.30 20.85 -7.47
C VAL A 947 14.11 21.02 -8.76
N VAL A 948 13.44 21.27 -9.89
CA VAL A 948 14.08 21.40 -11.21
C VAL A 948 14.07 22.84 -11.73
N LYS A 949 13.00 23.60 -11.49
CA LYS A 949 12.89 25.03 -11.84
C LYS A 949 12.40 25.80 -10.59
N ARG A 950 12.90 27.00 -10.33
CA ARG A 950 12.57 27.79 -9.12
C ARG A 950 12.18 29.23 -9.43
N GLY A 951 11.31 29.80 -8.59
CA GLY A 951 10.98 31.22 -8.61
C GLY A 951 10.32 31.72 -9.91
N ILE A 952 9.62 30.84 -10.64
CA ILE A 952 8.90 31.18 -11.87
C ILE A 952 7.75 32.11 -11.52
N GLU A 953 7.48 33.13 -12.36
CA GLU A 953 6.24 33.91 -12.24
C GLU A 953 5.03 33.00 -12.47
N MET A 954 4.01 33.12 -11.62
CA MET A 954 2.81 32.26 -11.64
C MET A 954 2.14 32.20 -13.03
N GLU A 955 2.08 33.34 -13.72
CA GLU A 955 1.54 33.51 -15.09
C GLU A 955 2.20 32.57 -16.12
N HIS A 956 3.46 32.19 -15.92
CA HIS A 956 4.21 31.33 -16.84
C HIS A 956 4.45 29.92 -16.27
N ALA A 957 4.09 29.68 -15.00
CA ALA A 957 4.40 28.44 -14.30
C ALA A 957 3.63 27.21 -14.86
N THR A 958 2.39 27.41 -15.29
CA THR A 958 1.55 26.34 -15.86
C THR A 958 2.12 25.83 -17.20
N ASP A 959 2.56 26.73 -18.08
CA ASP A 959 3.16 26.34 -19.36
C ASP A 959 4.61 25.84 -19.18
N ALA A 960 5.34 26.35 -18.18
CA ALA A 960 6.65 25.81 -17.79
C ALA A 960 6.57 24.39 -17.20
N LEU A 961 5.44 24.01 -16.58
CA LEU A 961 5.12 22.65 -16.14
C LEU A 961 4.78 21.74 -17.34
N ILE A 962 3.95 22.21 -18.28
CA ILE A 962 3.65 21.46 -19.52
C ILE A 962 4.92 21.18 -20.32
N GLN A 963 5.80 22.18 -20.45
CA GLN A 963 7.11 21.97 -21.07
C GLN A 963 7.95 20.98 -20.25
N LEU A 964 7.95 21.03 -18.91
CA LEU A 964 8.66 20.06 -18.07
C LEU A 964 8.17 18.61 -18.28
N ILE A 965 6.86 18.41 -18.50
CA ILE A 965 6.28 17.08 -18.81
C ILE A 965 6.73 16.60 -20.20
N LYS A 966 6.78 17.50 -21.19
CA LYS A 966 7.32 17.26 -22.54
C LYS A 966 8.82 16.93 -22.50
N ASP A 967 9.60 17.70 -21.75
CA ASP A 967 11.05 17.53 -21.54
C ASP A 967 11.40 16.12 -20.99
N HIS A 968 10.46 15.48 -20.28
CA HIS A 968 10.63 14.14 -19.69
C HIS A 968 9.94 13.01 -20.49
N GLY A 969 9.43 13.29 -21.70
CA GLY A 969 8.80 12.26 -22.55
C GLY A 969 7.49 11.68 -21.99
N ARG A 970 6.82 12.40 -21.07
CA ARG A 970 5.55 11.97 -20.44
C ARG A 970 4.33 12.69 -21.03
N TRP A 971 4.52 13.42 -22.12
CA TRP A 971 3.45 14.07 -22.86
C TRP A 971 2.97 13.19 -24.01
N VAL A 972 1.66 13.10 -24.18
CA VAL A 972 0.97 12.58 -25.37
C VAL A 972 0.03 13.69 -25.80
N ASP A 973 0.02 14.08 -27.08
CA ASP A 973 -0.88 15.13 -27.53
C ASP A 973 -2.35 14.71 -27.36
N PRO A 974 -3.26 15.64 -27.02
CA PRO A 974 -4.67 15.32 -26.84
C PRO A 974 -5.27 14.75 -28.14
N PRO A 975 -6.25 13.84 -28.04
CA PRO A 975 -6.91 13.31 -29.22
C PRO A 975 -7.55 14.45 -30.02
N THR A 976 -7.29 14.47 -31.33
CA THR A 976 -7.94 15.42 -32.25
C THR A 976 -9.45 15.21 -32.24
N GLU A 977 -10.20 16.29 -32.06
CA GLU A 977 -11.67 16.26 -32.16
C GLU A 977 -12.09 16.04 -33.64
N GLU A 978 -12.87 14.99 -33.87
CA GLU A 978 -13.60 14.67 -35.13
C GLU A 978 -15.12 14.58 -34.87
#